data_AF-A0A841FXH2-F1
#
_entry.id   AF-A0A841FXH2-F1
#
_cell.length_a   1.000
_cell.length_b   1.000
_cell.length_c   1.000
_cell.angle_alpha   90.00
_cell.angle_beta   90.00
_cell.angle_gamma   90.00
#
_symmetry.space_group_name_H-M   'P 1'
#
loop_
_entity.id
_entity.type
_entity.pdbx_description
1 polymer ?
#
loop_
_entity_poly.entity_id
_entity_poly.type
_entity_poly.pdbx_seq_one_letter_code
_entity_poly.pdbx_strand_id
1 'polypeptide(L)'
;MRRNKTKAVEAEVIDESGKTVKYGIAHLLPYLPPWGLAVAVGIVGVIAHLLWGDSPVGMGAASAGITLAGVAVTAMAWRAGAARGAMTQIHATISIGLAVLWVLAALITGPGRPVADIWLIGASTVAVTWNIRKGLRGGGDGSGWAEFATSTKLAKARVQHPTINGAQVGADLALAPGQTIADVQGETGRIASALRVPANAVRVVADPDDASRGTMTVTTMDMLRQRVAWPGPSAVGGSIARPIPVGTREDGTLAQFWLPGDPKAGRNATLLLINGMAGSGKTKGTQIAVNEIASRHDAAVIACDPVKSDQSLLPVRGALAGAVTTMAGAKALITRIRDAARYRAGELGRRGYGEWVEGCGLPYLVFWLEEAAAYLPGSDRFAEVAREIRSTGLGLMVSLQRTTHRGMHTDARQQFGGGWCFGVDDLDDATYVLSDHTIDAGARPDVWGTRKPGCSYLEAPGIPEEYWAMPMRTFDAADDVLKRGAEMAVPTAVDAGTAKILGDVLDAPTTSTAVVAAPVTAVVPTVQIPRQRDSETASVDVPNPFTGSIDELASDIDGDDLDEHAMTMPSNPEPGFLDDVDTSAEIPADDEDLTLAASGVRSPALSPRDAEAALVKHLNELFDTGHPHVSPAKLAELRRGIGRSRTWFSRKLADFADAGALNPTGESGTYELVARITTT
;
A
#
# COMPACT_ATOMS: atom_id res chain seq x y z
N MET A 1 -53.33 -34.35 -7.51
CA MET A 1 -52.13 -34.36 -6.63
C MET A 1 -51.19 -35.47 -7.06
N ARG A 2 -50.28 -35.20 -8.01
CA ARG A 2 -49.21 -36.12 -8.41
C ARG A 2 -47.97 -35.78 -7.59
N ARG A 3 -47.52 -36.74 -6.79
CA ARG A 3 -46.31 -36.68 -5.96
C ARG A 3 -45.10 -36.88 -6.88
N ASN A 4 -44.41 -35.81 -7.27
CA ASN A 4 -43.17 -35.93 -8.02
C ASN A 4 -42.05 -36.30 -7.04
N LYS A 5 -41.51 -37.51 -7.17
CA LYS A 5 -40.27 -37.95 -6.53
C LYS A 5 -39.12 -37.40 -7.36
N THR A 6 -38.48 -36.32 -6.92
CA THR A 6 -37.20 -35.89 -7.46
C THR A 6 -36.13 -36.79 -6.86
N LYS A 7 -35.52 -37.65 -7.68
CA LYS A 7 -34.29 -38.38 -7.31
C LYS A 7 -33.18 -37.35 -7.18
N ALA A 8 -32.57 -37.24 -5.99
CA ALA A 8 -31.30 -36.56 -5.84
C ALA A 8 -30.26 -37.30 -6.69
N VAL A 9 -29.61 -36.59 -7.60
CA VAL A 9 -28.43 -37.07 -8.32
C VAL A 9 -27.25 -36.84 -7.39
N GLU A 10 -26.82 -37.88 -6.68
CA GLU A 10 -25.58 -37.87 -5.89
C GLU A 10 -24.39 -37.78 -6.85
N ALA A 11 -23.59 -36.72 -6.75
CA ALA A 11 -22.31 -36.62 -7.45
C ALA A 11 -21.31 -37.58 -6.79
N GLU A 12 -20.97 -38.68 -7.47
CA GLU A 12 -19.93 -39.62 -7.08
C GLU A 12 -18.55 -39.09 -7.49
N VAL A 13 -17.70 -38.82 -6.50
CA VAL A 13 -16.26 -38.61 -6.71
C VAL A 13 -15.54 -39.95 -6.57
N ILE A 14 -14.85 -40.34 -7.63
CA ILE A 14 -14.06 -41.57 -7.72
C ILE A 14 -12.62 -41.23 -7.36
N ASP A 15 -12.03 -41.90 -6.36
CA ASP A 15 -10.60 -41.71 -6.06
C ASP A 15 -9.68 -42.36 -7.12
N GLU A 16 -8.37 -42.11 -7.07
CA GLU A 16 -7.38 -42.66 -8.02
C GLU A 16 -7.33 -44.20 -8.06
N SER A 17 -7.99 -44.90 -7.13
CA SER A 17 -8.12 -46.35 -7.06
C SER A 17 -9.49 -46.88 -7.50
N GLY A 18 -10.38 -46.01 -7.99
CA GLY A 18 -11.67 -46.40 -8.57
C GLY A 18 -12.77 -46.67 -7.56
N LYS A 19 -12.61 -46.30 -6.28
CA LYS A 19 -13.65 -46.48 -5.25
C LYS A 19 -14.43 -45.18 -5.01
N THR A 20 -15.74 -45.30 -4.93
CA THR A 20 -16.67 -44.19 -4.66
C THR A 20 -16.70 -43.90 -3.16
N VAL A 21 -16.34 -42.67 -2.78
CA VAL A 21 -16.36 -42.22 -1.38
C VAL A 21 -17.40 -41.11 -1.24
N LYS A 22 -18.33 -41.27 -0.29
CA LYS A 22 -19.41 -40.30 -0.03
C LYS A 22 -18.84 -38.92 0.37
N TYR A 23 -19.36 -37.87 -0.26
CA TYR A 23 -18.92 -36.47 -0.23
C TYR A 23 -18.61 -35.90 1.19
N GLY A 24 -19.32 -36.34 2.23
CA GLY A 24 -19.10 -35.88 3.61
C GLY A 24 -17.88 -36.48 4.34
N ILE A 25 -17.39 -37.65 3.93
CA ILE A 25 -16.29 -38.34 4.61
C ILE A 25 -14.93 -37.80 4.16
N ALA A 26 -14.81 -37.42 2.88
CA ALA A 26 -13.58 -36.90 2.30
C ALA A 26 -13.11 -35.58 2.95
N HIS A 27 -14.04 -34.72 3.39
CA HIS A 27 -13.72 -33.46 4.09
C HIS A 27 -13.27 -33.66 5.54
N LEU A 28 -13.71 -34.72 6.21
CA LEU A 28 -13.34 -35.02 7.59
C LEU A 28 -12.05 -35.84 7.69
N LEU A 29 -11.73 -36.62 6.66
CA LEU A 29 -10.55 -37.49 6.59
C LEU A 29 -9.23 -36.79 7.00
N PRO A 30 -8.97 -35.54 6.59
CA PRO A 30 -7.74 -34.84 6.95
C PRO A 30 -7.65 -34.45 8.44
N TYR A 31 -8.78 -34.42 9.17
CA TYR A 31 -8.87 -34.04 10.57
C TYR A 31 -8.90 -35.23 11.54
N LEU A 32 -8.95 -36.46 11.02
CA LEU A 32 -8.96 -37.69 11.82
C LEU A 32 -7.61 -38.09 12.45
N PRO A 33 -6.42 -37.83 11.86
CA PRO A 33 -5.17 -38.35 12.42
C PRO A 33 -4.90 -38.02 13.89
N PRO A 34 -5.16 -36.80 14.41
CA PRO A 34 -4.97 -36.50 15.84
C PRO A 34 -5.89 -37.32 16.75
N TRP A 35 -7.12 -37.63 16.31
CA TRP A 35 -8.06 -38.47 17.05
C TRP A 35 -7.65 -39.95 17.03
N GLY A 36 -7.16 -40.44 15.89
CA GLY A 36 -6.59 -41.78 15.79
C GLY A 36 -5.40 -41.96 16.74
N LEU A 37 -4.52 -40.96 16.82
CA LEU A 37 -3.40 -40.98 17.75
C LEU A 37 -3.84 -40.93 19.22
N ALA A 38 -4.85 -40.13 19.55
CA ALA A 38 -5.43 -40.07 20.90
C ALA A 38 -5.95 -41.45 21.36
N VAL A 39 -6.68 -42.16 20.50
CA VAL A 39 -7.15 -43.53 20.74
C VAL A 39 -5.98 -44.51 20.89
N ALA A 40 -4.98 -44.42 20.01
CA ALA A 40 -3.79 -45.28 20.08
C ALA A 40 -3.04 -45.12 21.41
N VAL A 41 -2.86 -43.88 21.90
CA VAL A 41 -2.22 -43.60 23.20
C VAL A 41 -3.01 -44.25 24.34
N GLY A 42 -4.35 -44.17 24.30
CA GLY A 42 -5.22 -44.82 25.28
C GLY A 42 -5.02 -46.34 25.33
N ILE A 43 -5.03 -46.97 24.15
CA ILE A 43 -4.81 -48.42 24.01
C ILE A 43 -3.42 -48.83 24.52
N VAL A 44 -2.39 -48.06 24.19
CA VAL A 44 -1.01 -48.33 24.65
C VAL A 44 -0.92 -48.28 26.18
N GLY A 45 -1.56 -47.31 26.84
CA GLY A 45 -1.59 -47.25 28.31
C GLY A 45 -2.28 -48.44 28.95
N VAL A 46 -3.41 -48.89 28.39
CA VAL A 46 -4.12 -50.09 28.86
C VAL A 46 -3.25 -51.34 28.70
N ILE A 47 -2.64 -51.54 27.52
CA ILE A 47 -1.76 -52.68 27.27
C ILE A 47 -0.55 -52.66 28.20
N ALA A 48 0.06 -51.49 28.41
CA ALA A 48 1.20 -51.35 29.29
C ALA A 48 0.87 -51.78 30.73
N HIS A 49 -0.28 -51.35 31.25
CA HIS A 49 -0.74 -51.78 32.57
C HIS A 49 -1.00 -53.29 32.64
N LEU A 50 -1.66 -53.88 31.63
CA LEU A 50 -1.94 -55.32 31.61
C LEU A 50 -0.68 -56.18 31.54
N LEU A 51 0.37 -55.72 30.86
CA LEU A 51 1.61 -56.48 30.70
C LEU A 51 2.55 -56.34 31.90
N TRP A 52 2.60 -55.17 32.52
CA TRP A 52 3.65 -54.83 33.49
C TRP A 52 3.15 -54.28 34.84
N GLY A 53 1.84 -54.04 35.01
CA GLY A 53 1.27 -53.44 36.21
C GLY A 53 1.25 -54.34 37.45
N ASP A 54 1.20 -55.67 37.27
CA ASP A 54 1.04 -56.63 38.38
C ASP A 54 2.35 -56.96 39.13
N SER A 55 3.49 -56.52 38.62
CA SER A 55 4.82 -56.80 39.22
C SER A 55 5.55 -55.50 39.52
N PRO A 56 6.00 -55.25 40.77
CA PRO A 56 6.80 -54.07 41.10
C PRO A 56 8.08 -53.94 40.25
N VAL A 57 8.71 -55.07 39.91
CA VAL A 57 9.92 -55.10 39.07
C VAL A 57 9.58 -54.84 37.60
N GLY A 58 8.50 -55.45 37.09
CA GLY A 58 8.03 -55.25 35.73
C GLY A 58 7.59 -53.80 35.48
N MET A 59 6.82 -53.24 36.41
CA MET A 59 6.35 -51.86 36.39
C MET A 59 7.50 -50.86 36.45
N GLY A 60 8.51 -51.09 37.30
CA GLY A 60 9.70 -50.23 37.39
C GLY A 60 10.51 -50.22 36.09
N ALA A 61 10.76 -51.41 35.52
CA ALA A 61 11.50 -51.54 34.26
C ALA A 61 10.73 -50.93 33.08
N ALA A 62 9.42 -51.19 32.97
CA ALA A 62 8.56 -50.61 31.94
C ALA A 62 8.47 -49.08 32.07
N SER A 63 8.34 -48.55 33.29
CA SER A 63 8.32 -47.10 33.52
C SER A 63 9.62 -46.42 33.09
N ALA A 64 10.77 -47.03 33.41
CA ALA A 64 12.07 -46.54 32.96
C ALA A 64 12.19 -46.57 31.42
N GLY A 65 11.76 -47.68 30.79
CA GLY A 65 11.77 -47.83 29.34
C GLY A 65 10.88 -46.81 28.61
N ILE A 66 9.65 -46.62 29.08
CA ILE A 66 8.71 -45.65 28.51
C ILE A 66 9.22 -44.22 28.70
N THR A 67 9.82 -43.91 29.86
CA THR A 67 10.43 -42.59 30.10
C THR A 67 11.58 -42.32 29.13
N LEU A 68 12.51 -43.27 28.96
CA LEU A 68 13.64 -43.14 28.04
C LEU A 68 13.18 -43.02 26.58
N ALA A 69 12.23 -43.85 26.16
CA ALA A 69 11.63 -43.76 24.83
C ALA A 69 10.90 -42.43 24.62
N GLY A 70 10.17 -41.95 25.63
CA GLY A 70 9.47 -40.67 25.62
C GLY A 70 10.43 -39.49 25.47
N VAL A 71 11.56 -39.49 26.19
CA VAL A 71 12.61 -38.47 26.04
C VAL A 71 13.18 -38.49 24.62
N ALA A 72 13.48 -39.68 24.07
CA ALA A 72 14.02 -39.82 22.72
C ALA A 72 13.04 -39.32 21.64
N VAL A 73 11.76 -39.69 21.72
CA VAL A 73 10.72 -39.25 20.79
C VAL A 73 10.46 -37.75 20.92
N THR A 74 10.47 -37.21 22.14
CA THR A 74 10.32 -35.77 22.39
C THR A 74 11.48 -34.97 21.79
N ALA A 75 12.72 -35.43 21.98
CA ALA A 75 13.91 -34.80 21.39
C ALA A 75 13.88 -34.88 19.86
N MET A 76 13.44 -36.01 19.29
CA MET A 76 13.29 -36.17 17.85
C MET A 76 12.20 -35.25 17.29
N ALA A 77 11.05 -35.12 17.96
CA ALA A 77 9.99 -34.20 17.55
C ALA A 77 10.41 -32.73 17.63
N TRP A 78 11.18 -32.35 18.65
CA TRP A 78 11.75 -31.01 18.76
C TRP A 78 12.69 -30.69 17.58
N ARG A 79 13.58 -31.64 17.24
CA ARG A 79 14.50 -31.51 16.09
C ARG A 79 13.73 -31.47 14.76
N ALA A 80 12.78 -32.38 14.55
CA ALA A 80 11.97 -32.44 13.33
C ALA A 80 11.07 -31.21 13.16
N GLY A 81 10.59 -30.63 14.27
CA GLY A 81 9.79 -29.42 14.28
C GLY A 81 10.56 -28.14 13.95
N ALA A 82 11.90 -28.14 14.04
CA ALA A 82 12.73 -26.95 13.83
C ALA A 82 12.53 -26.28 12.47
N ALA A 83 12.31 -27.10 11.43
CA ALA A 83 12.02 -26.60 10.09
C ALA A 83 10.61 -25.98 9.94
N ARG A 84 9.72 -26.10 10.94
CA ARG A 84 8.30 -25.70 10.88
C ARG A 84 7.91 -24.61 11.89
N GLY A 85 8.92 -23.94 12.48
CA GLY A 85 8.76 -22.79 13.38
C GLY A 85 8.54 -23.14 14.86
N ALA A 86 8.92 -22.21 15.74
CA ALA A 86 8.95 -22.38 17.21
C ALA A 86 7.60 -22.83 17.80
N MET A 87 6.49 -22.27 17.31
CA MET A 87 5.15 -22.63 17.79
C MET A 87 4.74 -24.06 17.41
N THR A 88 5.27 -24.63 16.31
CA THR A 88 5.00 -26.04 15.95
C THR A 88 5.86 -26.97 16.79
N GLN A 89 7.12 -26.57 17.06
CA GLN A 89 8.04 -27.32 17.93
C GLN A 89 7.47 -27.47 19.34
N ILE A 90 7.08 -26.35 19.96
CA ILE A 90 6.56 -26.33 21.33
C ILE A 90 5.30 -27.20 21.43
N HIS A 91 4.35 -27.04 20.50
CA HIS A 91 3.09 -27.77 20.52
C HIS A 91 3.26 -29.29 20.31
N ALA A 92 4.17 -29.70 19.41
CA ALA A 92 4.52 -31.11 19.22
C ALA A 92 5.18 -31.72 20.46
N THR A 93 6.13 -31.01 21.05
CA THR A 93 6.85 -31.44 22.27
C THR A 93 5.92 -31.56 23.47
N ILE A 94 5.02 -30.60 23.68
CA ILE A 94 4.01 -30.67 24.76
C ILE A 94 3.07 -31.86 24.54
N SER A 95 2.58 -32.07 23.31
CA SER A 95 1.66 -33.17 22.99
C SER A 95 2.27 -34.54 23.29
N ILE A 96 3.54 -34.74 22.93
CA ILE A 96 4.26 -36.00 23.20
C ILE A 96 4.53 -36.15 24.70
N GLY A 97 4.95 -35.08 25.37
CA GLY A 97 5.17 -35.10 26.82
C GLY A 97 3.92 -35.50 27.59
N LEU A 98 2.76 -34.93 27.23
CA LEU A 98 1.48 -35.29 27.84
C LEU A 98 1.06 -36.74 27.55
N ALA A 99 1.30 -37.23 26.33
CA ALA A 99 1.01 -38.62 25.99
C ALA A 99 1.88 -39.61 26.80
N VAL A 100 3.20 -39.34 26.90
CA VAL A 100 4.13 -40.16 27.70
C VAL A 100 3.75 -40.14 29.17
N LEU A 101 3.47 -38.95 29.72
CA LEU A 101 3.07 -38.78 31.11
C LEU A 101 1.78 -39.56 31.40
N TRP A 102 0.82 -39.52 30.49
CA TRP A 102 -0.42 -40.26 30.65
C TRP A 102 -0.21 -41.78 30.59
N VAL A 103 0.59 -42.29 29.64
CA VAL A 103 0.90 -43.73 29.57
C VAL A 103 1.62 -44.22 30.84
N LEU A 104 2.52 -43.41 31.40
CA LEU A 104 3.17 -43.70 32.68
C LEU A 104 2.15 -43.73 33.83
N ALA A 105 1.23 -42.77 33.89
CA ALA A 105 0.17 -42.75 34.89
C ALA A 105 -0.72 -44.01 34.76
N ALA A 106 -1.18 -44.34 33.56
CA ALA A 106 -1.99 -45.53 33.30
C ALA A 106 -1.27 -46.84 33.63
N LEU A 107 0.04 -46.93 33.36
CA LEU A 107 0.87 -48.08 33.76
C LEU A 107 0.91 -48.23 35.29
N ILE A 108 1.12 -47.13 36.03
CA ILE A 108 1.38 -47.17 37.47
C ILE A 108 0.10 -47.32 38.29
N THR A 109 -0.94 -46.55 37.97
CA THR A 109 -2.18 -46.48 38.78
C THR A 109 -3.36 -47.22 38.14
N GLY A 110 -3.16 -47.74 36.93
CA GLY A 110 -4.18 -48.41 36.14
C GLY A 110 -4.97 -47.44 35.24
N PRO A 111 -5.59 -47.93 34.16
CA PRO A 111 -6.36 -47.13 33.22
C PRO A 111 -7.77 -46.78 33.73
N GLY A 112 -8.06 -47.02 35.01
CA GLY A 112 -9.35 -46.71 35.64
C GLY A 112 -9.53 -45.22 35.92
N ARG A 113 -10.61 -44.86 36.63
CA ARG A 113 -10.80 -43.48 37.09
C ARG A 113 -9.87 -43.16 38.27
N PRO A 114 -9.25 -41.96 38.31
CA PRO A 114 -9.49 -40.78 37.46
C PRO A 114 -8.62 -40.71 36.18
N VAL A 115 -7.70 -41.65 35.96
CA VAL A 115 -6.75 -41.62 34.83
C VAL A 115 -7.46 -41.65 33.46
N ALA A 116 -8.55 -42.42 33.36
CA ALA A 116 -9.42 -42.43 32.18
C ALA A 116 -10.07 -41.06 31.90
N ASP A 117 -10.46 -40.32 32.94
CA ASP A 117 -11.10 -39.01 32.77
C ASP A 117 -10.06 -37.97 32.32
N ILE A 118 -8.84 -38.03 32.87
CA ILE A 118 -7.70 -37.20 32.44
C ILE A 118 -7.33 -37.49 30.97
N TRP A 119 -7.36 -38.75 30.56
CA TRP A 119 -7.15 -39.15 29.16
C TRP A 119 -8.19 -38.51 28.24
N LEU A 120 -9.48 -38.70 28.57
CA LEU A 120 -10.58 -38.29 27.72
C LEU A 120 -10.56 -36.77 27.52
N ILE A 121 -10.32 -36.02 28.59
CA ILE A 121 -10.23 -34.55 28.54
C ILE A 121 -8.95 -34.11 27.83
N GLY A 122 -7.80 -34.63 28.24
CA GLY A 122 -6.49 -34.21 27.73
C GLY A 122 -6.29 -34.56 26.26
N ALA A 123 -6.56 -35.80 25.87
CA ALA A 123 -6.36 -36.28 24.50
C ALA A 123 -7.32 -35.61 23.51
N SER A 124 -8.59 -35.40 23.90
CA SER A 124 -9.55 -34.65 23.08
C SER A 124 -9.14 -33.19 22.91
N THR A 125 -8.67 -32.54 23.99
CA THR A 125 -8.16 -31.15 23.93
C THR A 125 -6.98 -31.04 22.98
N VAL A 126 -6.00 -31.94 23.09
CA VAL A 126 -4.83 -31.98 22.19
C VAL A 126 -5.28 -32.21 20.75
N ALA A 127 -6.15 -33.17 20.48
CA ALA A 127 -6.66 -33.44 19.12
C ALA A 127 -7.37 -32.23 18.51
N VAL A 128 -8.22 -31.55 19.29
CA VAL A 128 -8.90 -30.30 18.88
C VAL A 128 -7.89 -29.21 18.55
N THR A 129 -6.86 -28.99 19.40
CA THR A 129 -5.85 -27.95 19.11
C THR A 129 -5.07 -28.20 17.81
N TRP A 130 -4.80 -29.46 17.45
CA TRP A 130 -4.18 -29.82 16.17
C TRP A 130 -5.12 -29.59 14.98
N ASN A 131 -6.42 -29.88 15.15
CA ASN A 131 -7.43 -29.62 14.13
C ASN A 131 -7.68 -28.13 13.92
N ILE A 132 -7.75 -27.33 14.99
CA ILE A 132 -7.82 -25.86 14.91
C ILE A 132 -6.60 -25.33 14.16
N ARG A 133 -5.39 -25.78 14.54
CA ARG A 133 -4.15 -25.37 13.86
C ARG A 133 -4.14 -25.73 12.38
N LYS A 134 -4.71 -26.88 12.01
CA LYS A 134 -4.86 -27.29 10.62
C LYS A 134 -5.87 -26.41 9.88
N GLY A 135 -7.02 -26.13 10.48
CA GLY A 135 -8.04 -25.23 9.91
C GLY A 135 -7.52 -23.81 9.70
N LEU A 136 -6.73 -23.29 10.65
CA LEU A 136 -6.06 -21.99 10.56
C LEU A 136 -4.95 -21.94 9.50
N ARG A 137 -4.45 -23.09 9.04
CA ARG A 137 -3.48 -23.20 7.94
C ARG A 137 -4.17 -23.43 6.58
N GLY A 138 -5.42 -23.86 6.56
CA GLY A 138 -6.21 -24.22 5.37
C GLY A 138 -6.66 -23.04 4.50
N GLY A 139 -6.00 -21.88 4.58
CA GLY A 139 -6.11 -20.82 3.57
C GLY A 139 -5.08 -20.94 2.43
N GLY A 140 -4.24 -21.98 2.43
CA GLY A 140 -3.09 -22.09 1.53
C GLY A 140 -2.72 -23.53 1.15
N ASP A 141 -3.72 -24.36 0.89
CA ASP A 141 -3.44 -25.68 0.31
C ASP A 141 -3.12 -25.50 -1.18
N GLY A 142 -1.91 -25.90 -1.58
CA GLY A 142 -1.35 -25.72 -2.93
C GLY A 142 -2.13 -26.36 -4.09
N SER A 143 -3.27 -27.02 -3.82
CA SER A 143 -4.26 -27.36 -4.84
C SER A 143 -4.89 -26.11 -5.46
N GLY A 144 -5.15 -25.08 -4.66
CA GLY A 144 -5.73 -23.82 -5.12
C GLY A 144 -4.82 -23.07 -6.09
N TRP A 145 -3.50 -23.07 -5.85
CA TRP A 145 -2.53 -22.43 -6.76
C TRP A 145 -2.37 -23.21 -8.07
N ALA A 146 -2.35 -24.55 -8.03
CA ALA A 146 -2.25 -25.36 -9.25
C ALA A 146 -3.51 -25.24 -10.12
N GLU A 147 -4.69 -25.21 -9.51
CA GLU A 147 -5.97 -25.05 -10.18
C GLU A 147 -6.16 -23.61 -10.69
N PHE A 148 -5.74 -22.59 -9.92
CA PHE A 148 -5.68 -21.18 -10.32
C PHE A 148 -4.67 -20.89 -11.43
N ALA A 149 -3.46 -21.45 -11.37
CA ALA A 149 -2.45 -21.29 -12.40
C ALA A 149 -2.92 -21.93 -13.73
N THR A 150 -3.67 -23.02 -13.64
CA THR A 150 -4.29 -23.66 -14.80
C THR A 150 -5.44 -22.81 -15.37
N SER A 151 -6.29 -22.22 -14.51
CA SER A 151 -7.43 -21.40 -14.94
C SER A 151 -7.06 -20.00 -15.44
N THR A 152 -5.93 -19.43 -15.01
CA THR A 152 -5.43 -18.11 -15.44
C THR A 152 -4.40 -18.16 -16.57
N LYS A 153 -4.11 -19.33 -17.16
CA LYS A 153 -2.97 -19.57 -18.09
C LYS A 153 -1.59 -19.22 -17.51
N LEU A 154 -1.47 -18.94 -16.21
CA LEU A 154 -0.21 -18.78 -15.47
C LEU A 154 0.44 -20.13 -15.08
N ALA A 155 0.01 -21.22 -15.73
CA ALA A 155 0.23 -22.63 -15.38
C ALA A 155 1.69 -23.09 -15.24
N LYS A 156 2.67 -22.22 -15.46
CA LYS A 156 4.11 -22.53 -15.39
C LYS A 156 4.92 -21.55 -14.55
N ALA A 157 4.29 -20.63 -13.82
CA ALA A 157 4.99 -19.79 -12.86
C ALA A 157 5.53 -20.65 -11.70
N ARG A 158 6.86 -20.77 -11.61
CA ARG A 158 7.52 -21.42 -10.48
C ARG A 158 7.70 -20.38 -9.38
N VAL A 159 7.02 -20.59 -8.25
CA VAL A 159 7.29 -19.87 -7.02
C VAL A 159 8.56 -20.43 -6.39
N GLN A 160 9.58 -19.59 -6.24
CA GLN A 160 10.83 -19.92 -5.57
C GLN A 160 10.97 -19.06 -4.31
N HIS A 161 11.68 -19.57 -3.29
CA HIS A 161 12.03 -18.83 -2.07
C HIS A 161 10.87 -18.08 -1.36
N PRO A 162 9.82 -18.77 -0.88
CA PRO A 162 8.78 -18.10 -0.11
C PRO A 162 9.37 -17.54 1.20
N THR A 163 9.32 -16.23 1.36
CA THR A 163 9.74 -15.52 2.57
C THR A 163 8.50 -15.07 3.34
N ILE A 164 8.45 -15.40 4.63
CA ILE A 164 7.33 -15.01 5.50
C ILE A 164 7.88 -14.01 6.50
N ASN A 165 7.54 -12.73 6.31
CA ASN A 165 7.87 -11.64 7.22
C ASN A 165 6.59 -11.20 7.94
N GLY A 166 6.16 -11.99 8.93
CA GLY A 166 4.99 -11.68 9.77
C GLY A 166 3.72 -11.45 8.95
N ALA A 167 3.40 -10.18 8.70
CA ALA A 167 2.22 -9.72 7.96
C ALA A 167 2.33 -9.89 6.44
N GLN A 168 3.52 -10.15 5.88
CA GLN A 168 3.75 -10.28 4.44
C GLN A 168 4.28 -11.68 4.07
N VAL A 169 3.80 -12.17 2.93
CA VAL A 169 4.30 -13.38 2.27
C VAL A 169 4.89 -12.96 0.92
N GLY A 170 6.22 -13.02 0.81
CA GLY A 170 6.95 -12.78 -0.44
C GLY A 170 7.27 -14.10 -1.15
N ALA A 171 7.28 -14.07 -2.47
CA ALA A 171 7.58 -15.22 -3.32
C ALA A 171 8.28 -14.74 -4.60
N ASP A 172 9.43 -15.32 -4.92
CA ASP A 172 10.09 -15.06 -6.20
C ASP A 172 9.37 -15.83 -7.30
N LEU A 173 9.07 -15.13 -8.39
CA LEU A 173 8.46 -15.67 -9.58
C LEU A 173 9.53 -15.95 -10.62
N ALA A 174 9.52 -17.16 -11.17
CA ALA A 174 10.24 -17.51 -12.39
C ALA A 174 9.25 -18.07 -13.41
N LEU A 175 9.04 -17.33 -14.51
CA LEU A 175 8.09 -17.68 -15.55
C LEU A 175 8.74 -18.54 -16.64
N ALA A 176 7.92 -19.28 -17.37
CA ALA A 176 8.38 -20.07 -18.50
C ALA A 176 8.72 -19.17 -19.71
N PRO A 177 9.59 -19.63 -20.62
CA PRO A 177 9.91 -18.89 -21.85
C PRO A 177 8.64 -18.50 -22.63
N GLY A 178 8.52 -17.22 -22.96
CA GLY A 178 7.36 -16.64 -23.67
C GLY A 178 6.28 -16.02 -22.78
N GLN A 179 6.45 -16.05 -21.45
CA GLN A 179 5.63 -15.31 -20.48
C GLN A 179 6.47 -14.23 -19.80
N THR A 180 5.85 -13.12 -19.44
CA THR A 180 6.50 -11.95 -18.82
C THR A 180 5.85 -11.59 -17.49
N ILE A 181 6.57 -10.90 -16.61
CA ILE A 181 5.97 -10.41 -15.36
C ILE A 181 4.81 -9.44 -15.63
N ALA A 182 4.83 -8.71 -16.74
CA ALA A 182 3.70 -7.86 -17.15
C ALA A 182 2.40 -8.67 -17.31
N ASP A 183 2.48 -9.92 -17.79
CA ASP A 183 1.32 -10.80 -17.88
C ASP A 183 0.76 -11.14 -16.49
N VAL A 184 1.62 -11.25 -15.46
CA VAL A 184 1.22 -11.51 -14.07
C VAL A 184 0.65 -10.24 -13.42
N GLN A 185 1.28 -9.08 -13.66
CA GLN A 185 0.81 -7.79 -13.17
C GLN A 185 -0.62 -7.50 -13.64
N GLY A 186 -0.95 -7.83 -14.89
CA GLY A 186 -2.31 -7.72 -15.44
C GLY A 186 -3.36 -8.63 -14.78
N GLU A 187 -2.94 -9.66 -14.05
CA GLU A 187 -3.81 -10.66 -13.41
C GLU A 187 -3.87 -10.49 -11.88
N THR A 188 -3.20 -9.49 -11.30
CA THR A 188 -3.16 -9.21 -9.85
C THR A 188 -4.53 -9.15 -9.19
N GLY A 189 -5.54 -8.59 -9.87
CA GLY A 189 -6.92 -8.56 -9.38
C GLY A 189 -7.55 -9.96 -9.23
N ARG A 190 -7.27 -10.88 -10.16
CA ARG A 190 -7.71 -12.28 -10.05
C ARG A 190 -6.94 -13.01 -8.95
N ILE A 191 -5.64 -12.74 -8.81
CA ILE A 191 -4.81 -13.30 -7.74
C ILE A 191 -5.34 -12.88 -6.37
N ALA A 192 -5.64 -11.59 -6.18
CA ALA A 192 -6.21 -11.06 -4.94
C ALA A 192 -7.56 -11.72 -4.62
N SER A 193 -8.44 -11.83 -5.62
CA SER A 193 -9.72 -12.52 -5.47
C SER A 193 -9.57 -13.99 -5.07
N ALA A 194 -8.65 -14.72 -5.69
CA ALA A 194 -8.39 -16.13 -5.40
C ALA A 194 -7.85 -16.34 -3.98
N LEU A 195 -6.98 -15.43 -3.53
CA LEU A 195 -6.41 -15.45 -2.18
C LEU A 195 -7.36 -14.85 -1.12
N ARG A 196 -8.53 -14.34 -1.52
CA ARG A 196 -9.51 -13.63 -0.65
C ARG A 196 -8.87 -12.48 0.13
N VAL A 197 -7.98 -11.74 -0.53
CA VAL A 197 -7.33 -10.54 0.02
C VAL A 197 -7.77 -9.29 -0.75
N PRO A 198 -7.68 -8.08 -0.16
CA PRO A 198 -7.94 -6.84 -0.89
C PRO A 198 -7.04 -6.70 -2.13
N ALA A 199 -7.51 -6.00 -3.18
CA ALA A 199 -6.76 -5.84 -4.42
C ALA A 199 -5.37 -5.19 -4.22
N ASN A 200 -5.23 -4.28 -3.25
CA ASN A 200 -3.98 -3.63 -2.90
C ASN A 200 -3.04 -4.49 -2.03
N ALA A 201 -3.48 -5.68 -1.61
CA ALA A 201 -2.69 -6.60 -0.81
C ALA A 201 -1.76 -7.48 -1.66
N VAL A 202 -1.97 -7.54 -2.98
CA VAL A 202 -1.10 -8.29 -3.90
C VAL A 202 -0.28 -7.30 -4.71
N ARG A 203 1.05 -7.48 -4.69
CA ARG A 203 2.00 -6.69 -5.49
C ARG A 203 2.91 -7.61 -6.27
N VAL A 204 3.28 -7.18 -7.47
CA VAL A 204 4.20 -7.91 -8.33
C VAL A 204 5.21 -6.93 -8.88
N VAL A 205 6.45 -7.02 -8.41
CA VAL A 205 7.57 -6.18 -8.85
C VAL A 205 8.39 -6.99 -9.86
N ALA A 206 8.65 -6.43 -11.03
CA ALA A 206 9.48 -7.08 -12.05
C ALA A 206 10.98 -6.98 -11.68
N ASP A 207 11.76 -8.00 -12.04
CA ASP A 207 13.22 -7.94 -12.00
C ASP A 207 13.71 -7.01 -13.12
N PRO A 208 14.51 -5.97 -12.83
CA PRO A 208 14.99 -5.04 -13.84
C PRO A 208 15.88 -5.71 -14.90
N ASP A 209 16.54 -6.82 -14.57
CA ASP A 209 17.49 -7.50 -15.43
C ASP A 209 16.86 -8.66 -16.24
N ASP A 210 15.68 -9.16 -15.83
CA ASP A 210 15.04 -10.32 -16.46
C ASP A 210 13.50 -10.22 -16.46
N ALA A 211 12.91 -10.00 -17.64
CA ALA A 211 11.47 -9.87 -17.83
C ALA A 211 10.65 -11.13 -17.46
N SER A 212 11.29 -12.29 -17.30
CA SER A 212 10.66 -13.54 -16.87
C SER A 212 10.70 -13.74 -15.34
N ARG A 213 11.36 -12.84 -14.60
CA ARG A 213 11.55 -12.92 -13.16
C ARG A 213 11.00 -11.69 -12.46
N GLY A 214 10.55 -11.89 -11.23
CA GLY A 214 10.04 -10.81 -10.38
C GLY A 214 9.70 -11.33 -9.00
N THR A 215 9.25 -10.45 -8.12
CA THR A 215 8.84 -10.80 -6.76
C THR A 215 7.37 -10.48 -6.58
N MET A 216 6.61 -11.47 -6.13
CA MET A 216 5.22 -11.29 -5.69
C MET A 216 5.19 -11.15 -4.18
N THR A 217 4.47 -10.15 -3.67
CA THR A 217 4.23 -9.98 -2.23
C THR A 217 2.74 -9.95 -1.98
N VAL A 218 2.30 -10.75 -1.01
CA VAL A 218 0.92 -10.77 -0.51
C VAL A 218 0.91 -10.33 0.94
N THR A 219 0.24 -9.21 1.21
CA THR A 219 0.07 -8.68 2.57
C THR A 219 -1.19 -9.27 3.19
N THR A 220 -1.03 -9.98 4.29
CA THR A 220 -2.12 -10.65 5.01
C THR A 220 -2.71 -9.80 6.15
N MET A 221 -1.97 -8.81 6.64
CA MET A 221 -2.42 -7.87 7.67
C MET A 221 -2.09 -6.42 7.31
N ASP A 222 -3.07 -5.53 7.45
CA ASP A 222 -2.90 -4.10 7.21
C ASP A 222 -2.13 -3.44 8.37
N MET A 223 -0.79 -3.44 8.26
CA MET A 223 0.12 -2.81 9.23
C MET A 223 -0.04 -1.29 9.29
N LEU A 224 -0.61 -0.67 8.24
CA LEU A 224 -0.81 0.77 8.16
C LEU A 224 -2.16 1.21 8.76
N ARG A 225 -2.98 0.28 9.25
CA ARG A 225 -4.27 0.58 9.88
C ARG A 225 -4.09 1.49 11.10
N GLN A 226 -3.10 1.20 11.95
CA GLN A 226 -2.77 2.00 13.11
C GLN A 226 -1.94 3.21 12.70
N ARG A 227 -2.28 4.38 13.24
CA ARG A 227 -1.49 5.60 13.05
C ARG A 227 -0.32 5.58 14.02
N VAL A 228 0.88 5.83 13.52
CA VAL A 228 2.08 5.98 14.34
C VAL A 228 2.26 7.47 14.64
N ALA A 229 2.28 7.84 15.92
CA ALA A 229 2.51 9.21 16.33
C ALA A 229 3.90 9.68 15.87
N TRP A 230 3.99 10.92 15.41
CA TRP A 230 5.28 11.50 15.01
C TRP A 230 6.20 11.65 16.22
N PRO A 231 7.40 11.05 16.20
CA PRO A 231 8.34 11.11 17.34
C PRO A 231 9.03 12.48 17.50
N GLY A 232 8.74 13.44 16.61
CA GLY A 232 9.50 14.69 16.47
C GLY A 232 10.65 14.56 15.46
N PRO A 233 11.39 15.65 15.22
CA PRO A 233 12.43 15.67 14.19
C PRO A 233 13.59 14.71 14.49
N SER A 234 13.93 13.87 13.51
CA SER A 234 14.84 12.73 13.68
C SER A 234 16.32 13.07 13.88
N ALA A 235 16.80 14.18 13.33
CA ALA A 235 18.18 14.60 13.51
C ALA A 235 18.32 16.13 13.47
N VAL A 236 17.76 16.75 14.51
CA VAL A 236 17.94 18.16 14.85
C VAL A 236 19.42 18.53 14.88
N GLY A 237 19.80 19.60 14.18
CA GLY A 237 21.19 20.05 14.05
C GLY A 237 22.07 19.17 13.14
N GLY A 238 21.55 18.07 12.60
CA GLY A 238 22.23 17.26 11.59
C GLY A 238 22.20 17.93 10.20
N SER A 239 22.93 17.37 9.23
CA SER A 239 22.87 17.82 7.83
C SER A 239 21.62 17.31 7.11
N ILE A 240 21.11 18.10 6.17
CA ILE A 240 20.06 17.75 5.19
C ILE A 240 20.49 16.67 4.19
N ALA A 241 21.79 16.33 4.13
CA ALA A 241 22.26 15.16 3.38
C ALA A 241 21.75 13.82 3.95
N ARG A 242 21.31 13.81 5.22
CA ARG A 242 20.69 12.65 5.88
C ARG A 242 19.27 12.40 5.38
N PRO A 243 18.74 11.16 5.48
CA PRO A 243 17.36 10.87 5.11
C PRO A 243 16.36 11.69 5.94
N ILE A 244 15.23 12.01 5.30
CA ILE A 244 14.08 12.68 5.87
C ILE A 244 13.00 11.63 6.11
N PRO A 245 12.83 11.13 7.35
CA PRO A 245 11.78 10.18 7.68
C PRO A 245 10.44 10.89 7.80
N VAL A 246 9.41 10.35 7.14
CA VAL A 246 8.07 10.95 7.10
C VAL A 246 6.97 10.00 7.55
N GLY A 247 7.30 8.72 7.73
CA GLY A 247 6.33 7.74 8.18
C GLY A 247 6.89 6.33 8.24
N THR A 248 5.99 5.36 8.15
CA THR A 248 6.29 3.93 8.17
C THR A 248 5.74 3.26 6.92
N ARG A 249 6.51 2.32 6.36
CA ARG A 249 6.07 1.44 5.28
C ARG A 249 5.25 0.28 5.83
N GLU A 250 4.59 -0.43 4.93
CA GLU A 250 3.76 -1.59 5.27
C GLU A 250 4.55 -2.73 5.94
N ASP A 251 5.85 -2.85 5.66
CA ASP A 251 6.74 -3.83 6.30
C ASP A 251 7.26 -3.38 7.68
N GLY A 252 6.86 -2.18 8.14
CA GLY A 252 7.29 -1.57 9.39
C GLY A 252 8.61 -0.80 9.33
N THR A 253 9.29 -0.78 8.18
CA THR A 253 10.49 0.05 7.97
C THR A 253 10.11 1.53 7.84
N LEU A 254 11.09 2.42 7.99
CA LEU A 254 10.85 3.86 7.85
C LEU A 254 10.62 4.24 6.38
N ALA A 255 9.56 5.02 6.15
CA ALA A 255 9.36 5.73 4.90
C ALA A 255 10.16 7.04 4.96
N GLN A 256 11.14 7.17 4.06
CA GLN A 256 12.07 8.28 4.04
C GLN A 256 12.53 8.60 2.62
N PHE A 257 12.96 9.84 2.39
CA PHE A 257 13.55 10.31 1.14
C PHE A 257 14.76 11.22 1.41
N TRP A 258 15.44 11.61 0.35
CA TRP A 258 16.56 12.55 0.40
C TRP A 258 16.32 13.71 -0.55
N LEU A 259 16.77 14.90 -0.17
CA LEU A 259 16.69 16.08 -1.04
C LEU A 259 17.96 16.29 -1.86
N PRO A 260 19.16 16.41 -1.24
CA PRO A 260 20.35 16.67 -2.02
C PRO A 260 20.83 15.40 -2.73
N GLY A 261 21.53 15.62 -3.84
CA GLY A 261 22.30 14.57 -4.49
C GLY A 261 23.37 14.02 -3.54
N ASP A 262 23.88 12.84 -3.88
CA ASP A 262 25.08 12.28 -3.28
C ASP A 262 25.95 11.68 -4.40
N PRO A 263 26.95 12.43 -4.89
CA PRO A 263 27.82 11.94 -5.96
C PRO A 263 28.64 10.71 -5.56
N LYS A 264 28.88 10.47 -4.25
CA LYS A 264 29.59 9.26 -3.80
C LYS A 264 28.70 8.03 -3.90
N ALA A 265 27.40 8.20 -3.67
CA ALA A 265 26.40 7.14 -3.78
C ALA A 265 25.75 7.07 -5.18
N GLY A 266 26.12 7.96 -6.11
CA GLY A 266 25.50 8.06 -7.44
C GLY A 266 24.03 8.50 -7.39
N ARG A 267 23.60 9.17 -6.33
CA ARG A 267 22.21 9.61 -6.15
C ARG A 267 22.02 11.03 -6.69
N ASN A 268 21.01 11.22 -7.51
CA ASN A 268 20.61 12.55 -7.99
C ASN A 268 19.84 13.34 -6.92
N ALA A 269 19.86 14.67 -7.02
CA ALA A 269 19.00 15.53 -6.20
C ALA A 269 17.51 15.33 -6.53
N THR A 270 16.66 15.43 -5.52
CA THR A 270 15.21 15.18 -5.63
C THR A 270 14.45 16.48 -5.77
N LEU A 271 13.68 16.59 -6.85
CA LEU A 271 12.53 17.49 -6.96
C LEU A 271 11.28 16.62 -6.81
N LEU A 272 10.38 16.99 -5.91
CA LEU A 272 9.27 16.14 -5.48
C LEU A 272 7.94 16.74 -5.89
N LEU A 273 7.15 15.96 -6.64
CA LEU A 273 5.77 16.28 -6.94
C LEU A 273 4.87 15.56 -5.92
N ILE A 274 3.95 16.29 -5.29
CA ILE A 274 3.11 15.79 -4.21
C ILE A 274 1.65 15.94 -4.63
N ASN A 275 0.90 14.84 -4.61
CA ASN A 275 -0.53 14.86 -4.98
C ASN A 275 -1.38 14.12 -3.95
N GLY A 276 -2.65 14.47 -3.90
CA GLY A 276 -3.66 13.85 -3.05
C GLY A 276 -4.85 14.76 -2.88
N MET A 277 -6.03 14.16 -2.84
CA MET A 277 -7.29 14.88 -2.66
C MET A 277 -7.42 15.48 -1.25
N ALA A 278 -8.38 16.38 -1.06
CA ALA A 278 -8.64 16.99 0.24
C ALA A 278 -9.03 15.91 1.27
N GLY A 279 -8.46 15.96 2.47
CA GLY A 279 -8.68 14.94 3.50
C GLY A 279 -7.83 13.67 3.38
N SER A 280 -7.01 13.52 2.32
CA SER A 280 -6.09 12.37 2.15
C SER A 280 -4.92 12.34 3.15
N GLY A 281 -4.75 13.40 3.96
CA GLY A 281 -3.65 13.53 4.92
C GLY A 281 -2.40 14.22 4.39
N LYS A 282 -2.40 14.65 3.11
CA LYS A 282 -1.28 15.37 2.46
C LYS A 282 -0.70 16.49 3.33
N THR A 283 -1.52 17.46 3.75
CA THR A 283 -1.05 18.64 4.50
C THR A 283 -0.30 18.30 5.79
N LYS A 284 -0.75 17.30 6.55
CA LYS A 284 -0.06 16.88 7.77
C LYS A 284 1.27 16.19 7.46
N GLY A 285 1.27 15.30 6.47
CA GLY A 285 2.50 14.65 5.99
C GLY A 285 3.55 15.64 5.50
N THR A 286 3.12 16.69 4.80
CA THR A 286 4.02 17.73 4.28
C THR A 286 4.56 18.64 5.40
N GLN A 287 3.75 19.00 6.38
CA GLN A 287 4.21 19.74 7.57
C GLN A 287 5.26 18.98 8.38
N ILE A 288 5.17 17.64 8.45
CA ILE A 288 6.18 16.79 9.09
C ILE A 288 7.50 16.85 8.30
N ALA A 289 7.44 16.75 6.96
CA ALA A 289 8.62 16.89 6.12
C ALA A 289 9.27 18.28 6.29
N VAL A 290 8.48 19.36 6.34
CA VAL A 290 8.98 20.72 6.59
C VAL A 290 9.70 20.82 7.93
N ASN A 291 9.14 20.26 9.01
CA ASN A 291 9.79 20.20 10.32
C ASN A 291 11.13 19.45 10.28
N GLU A 292 11.15 18.27 9.65
CA GLU A 292 12.37 17.48 9.48
C GLU A 292 13.45 18.25 8.72
N ILE A 293 13.08 18.96 7.65
CA ILE A 293 14.02 19.74 6.83
C ILE A 293 14.54 20.97 7.59
N ALA A 294 13.64 21.74 8.20
CA ALA A 294 13.99 22.96 8.90
C ALA A 294 14.78 22.71 10.20
N SER A 295 14.67 21.51 10.78
CA SER A 295 15.50 21.11 11.92
C SER A 295 16.98 20.90 11.58
N ARG A 296 17.35 20.89 10.29
CA ARG A 296 18.74 20.67 9.83
C ARG A 296 19.53 21.97 9.85
N HIS A 297 20.79 21.90 10.28
CA HIS A 297 21.63 23.09 10.45
C HIS A 297 22.03 23.77 9.14
N ASP A 298 21.98 23.05 8.02
CA ASP A 298 22.42 23.48 6.70
C ASP A 298 21.27 23.54 5.69
N ALA A 299 20.01 23.65 6.14
CA ALA A 299 18.85 23.80 5.28
C ALA A 299 17.94 24.96 5.65
N ALA A 300 17.43 25.65 4.63
CA ALA A 300 16.45 26.71 4.76
C ALA A 300 15.19 26.35 3.97
N VAL A 301 14.00 26.59 4.54
CA VAL A 301 12.72 26.33 3.87
C VAL A 301 12.01 27.66 3.59
N ILE A 302 11.63 27.87 2.34
CA ILE A 302 10.74 28.97 1.93
C ILE A 302 9.44 28.36 1.46
N ALA A 303 8.35 28.66 2.16
CA ALA A 303 7.03 28.18 1.79
C ALA A 303 6.26 29.21 0.95
N CYS A 304 5.48 28.73 -0.02
CA CYS A 304 4.59 29.54 -0.82
C CYS A 304 3.20 28.90 -0.80
N ASP A 305 2.25 29.59 -0.18
CA ASP A 305 0.85 29.17 -0.16
C ASP A 305 -0.07 30.40 -0.26
N PRO A 306 -0.41 30.84 -1.49
CA PRO A 306 -1.30 31.97 -1.67
C PRO A 306 -2.79 31.63 -1.57
N VAL A 307 -3.14 30.35 -1.39
CA VAL A 307 -4.53 29.87 -1.42
C VAL A 307 -5.04 29.63 0.01
N LYS A 308 -4.28 28.89 0.81
CA LYS A 308 -4.62 28.54 2.19
C LYS A 308 -3.81 29.34 3.22
N SER A 309 -2.67 29.90 2.81
CA SER A 309 -1.87 30.82 3.64
C SER A 309 -1.66 30.26 5.06
N ASP A 310 -2.05 30.99 6.10
CA ASP A 310 -1.85 30.58 7.49
C ASP A 310 -2.59 29.29 7.87
N GLN A 311 -3.64 28.88 7.15
CA GLN A 311 -4.32 27.60 7.46
C GLN A 311 -3.37 26.40 7.31
N SER A 312 -2.45 26.43 6.34
CA SER A 312 -1.47 25.36 6.11
C SER A 312 -0.12 25.67 6.75
N LEU A 313 0.28 26.95 6.79
CA LEU A 313 1.62 27.34 7.21
C LEU A 313 1.75 27.59 8.71
N LEU A 314 0.67 27.95 9.41
CA LEU A 314 0.74 28.32 10.83
C LEU A 314 1.38 27.24 11.73
N PRO A 315 1.11 25.93 11.56
CA PRO A 315 1.75 24.90 12.39
C PRO A 315 3.27 24.78 12.20
N VAL A 316 3.82 25.31 11.10
CA VAL A 316 5.24 25.20 10.76
C VAL A 316 5.93 26.56 10.57
N ARG A 317 5.20 27.67 10.76
CA ARG A 317 5.67 29.04 10.47
C ARG A 317 7.00 29.37 11.14
N GLY A 318 7.17 28.94 12.40
CA GLY A 318 8.40 29.17 13.18
C GLY A 318 9.66 28.50 12.61
N ALA A 319 9.49 27.47 11.76
CA ALA A 319 10.58 26.74 11.13
C ALA A 319 10.99 27.31 9.76
N LEU A 320 10.19 28.23 9.19
CA LEU A 320 10.40 28.75 7.84
C LEU A 320 11.41 29.90 7.85
N ALA A 321 12.34 29.88 6.87
CA ALA A 321 13.24 31.00 6.60
C ALA A 321 12.52 32.16 5.87
N GLY A 322 11.37 31.87 5.25
CA GLY A 322 10.50 32.85 4.60
C GLY A 322 9.19 32.23 4.16
N ALA A 323 8.18 33.07 3.95
CA ALA A 323 6.89 32.65 3.42
C ALA A 323 6.43 33.62 2.32
N VAL A 324 5.60 33.13 1.41
CA VAL A 324 4.92 33.91 0.37
C VAL A 324 3.46 33.53 0.36
N THR A 325 2.60 34.43 0.81
CA THR A 325 1.17 34.16 1.03
C THR A 325 0.24 34.89 0.06
N THR A 326 0.79 35.59 -0.94
CA THR A 326 0.00 36.32 -1.93
C THR A 326 0.17 35.75 -3.34
N MET A 327 -0.88 35.82 -4.16
CA MET A 327 -0.86 35.33 -5.54
C MET A 327 0.16 36.08 -6.41
N ALA A 328 0.31 37.39 -6.21
CA ALA A 328 1.31 38.21 -6.88
C ALA A 328 2.73 37.80 -6.47
N GLY A 329 2.96 37.60 -5.16
CA GLY A 329 4.22 37.09 -4.63
C GLY A 329 4.57 35.72 -5.17
N ALA A 330 3.61 34.79 -5.25
CA ALA A 330 3.84 33.44 -5.78
C ALA A 330 4.34 33.45 -7.24
N LYS A 331 3.72 34.27 -8.10
CA LYS A 331 4.15 34.45 -9.50
C LYS A 331 5.54 35.10 -9.60
N ALA A 332 5.81 36.09 -8.74
CA ALA A 332 7.14 36.71 -8.66
C ALA A 332 8.20 35.70 -8.21
N LEU A 333 7.90 34.90 -7.17
CA LEU A 333 8.79 33.89 -6.60
C LEU A 333 9.25 32.90 -7.67
N ILE A 334 8.35 32.38 -8.50
CA ILE A 334 8.72 31.44 -9.59
C ILE A 334 9.78 32.04 -10.51
N THR A 335 9.67 33.34 -10.82
CA THR A 335 10.68 34.03 -11.64
C THR A 335 12.01 34.15 -10.89
N ARG A 336 11.97 34.49 -9.59
CA ARG A 336 13.18 34.66 -8.76
C ARG A 336 13.91 33.35 -8.44
N ILE A 337 13.21 32.21 -8.40
CA ILE A 337 13.84 30.89 -8.17
C ILE A 337 14.90 30.63 -9.24
N ARG A 338 14.63 30.96 -10.51
CA ARG A 338 15.61 30.80 -11.59
C ARG A 338 16.85 31.66 -11.39
N ASP A 339 16.65 32.93 -11.05
CA ASP A 339 17.75 33.87 -10.82
C ASP A 339 18.62 33.41 -9.64
N ALA A 340 17.98 32.91 -8.58
CA ALA A 340 18.66 32.30 -7.45
C ALA A 340 19.46 31.06 -7.85
N ALA A 341 18.88 30.18 -8.68
CA ALA A 341 19.56 28.99 -9.20
C ALA A 341 20.85 29.35 -9.95
N ARG A 342 20.78 30.33 -10.86
CA ARG A 342 21.93 30.81 -11.63
C ARG A 342 23.01 31.42 -10.75
N TYR A 343 22.62 32.25 -9.79
CA TYR A 343 23.56 32.81 -8.82
C TYR A 343 24.26 31.72 -8.02
N ARG A 344 23.51 30.75 -7.50
CA ARG A 344 24.05 29.66 -6.68
C ARG A 344 24.93 28.70 -7.47
N ALA A 345 24.58 28.41 -8.72
CA ALA A 345 25.45 27.64 -9.62
C ALA A 345 26.82 28.31 -9.80
N GLY A 346 26.82 29.64 -10.00
CA GLY A 346 28.06 30.41 -10.07
C GLY A 346 28.86 30.38 -8.77
N GLU A 347 28.17 30.44 -7.62
CA GLU A 347 28.82 30.41 -6.31
C GLU A 347 29.41 29.04 -5.95
N LEU A 348 28.70 27.95 -6.25
CA LEU A 348 29.22 26.60 -6.12
C LEU A 348 30.45 26.39 -7.01
N GLY A 349 30.38 26.86 -8.27
CA GLY A 349 31.50 26.81 -9.21
C GLY A 349 32.73 27.58 -8.71
N ARG A 350 32.55 28.79 -8.17
CA ARG A 350 33.64 29.60 -7.57
C ARG A 350 34.31 28.89 -6.38
N ARG A 351 33.58 28.03 -5.68
CA ARG A 351 34.05 27.26 -4.53
C ARG A 351 34.60 25.87 -4.91
N GLY A 352 34.57 25.51 -6.20
CA GLY A 352 35.10 24.24 -6.70
C GLY A 352 34.13 23.06 -6.55
N TYR A 353 32.83 23.30 -6.39
CA TYR A 353 31.81 22.26 -6.29
C TYR A 353 30.96 22.19 -7.57
N GLY A 354 30.75 20.98 -8.09
CA GLY A 354 29.87 20.73 -9.25
C GLY A 354 28.39 20.63 -8.87
N GLU A 355 28.10 20.35 -7.61
CA GLU A 355 26.76 20.34 -7.03
C GLU A 355 26.84 20.65 -5.53
N TRP A 356 25.69 20.83 -4.89
CA TRP A 356 25.66 21.02 -3.44
C TRP A 356 26.08 19.74 -2.73
N VAL A 357 26.99 19.89 -1.77
CA VAL A 357 27.39 18.86 -0.81
C VAL A 357 27.48 19.48 0.57
N GLU A 358 27.35 18.66 1.61
CA GLU A 358 27.54 19.08 3.00
C GLU A 358 28.90 19.79 3.15
N GLY A 359 28.91 20.98 3.75
CA GLY A 359 30.12 21.77 3.96
C GLY A 359 30.58 22.62 2.77
N CYS A 360 29.84 22.70 1.65
CA CYS A 360 30.16 23.63 0.54
C CYS A 360 30.00 25.12 0.90
N GLY A 361 29.51 25.42 2.11
CA GLY A 361 29.36 26.75 2.67
C GLY A 361 28.15 27.53 2.15
N LEU A 362 27.22 26.87 1.46
CA LEU A 362 25.89 27.38 1.17
C LEU A 362 24.85 26.48 1.86
N PRO A 363 23.78 27.03 2.45
CA PRO A 363 22.68 26.21 2.94
C PRO A 363 21.91 25.61 1.75
N TYR A 364 21.41 24.39 1.88
CA TYR A 364 20.46 23.81 0.93
C TYR A 364 19.13 24.55 1.06
N LEU A 365 18.62 25.11 -0.05
CA LEU A 365 17.40 25.92 0.00
C LEU A 365 16.23 25.14 -0.62
N VAL A 366 15.19 24.92 0.17
CA VAL A 366 13.98 24.20 -0.25
C VAL A 366 12.85 25.20 -0.50
N PHE A 367 12.35 25.22 -1.72
CA PHE A 367 11.11 25.92 -2.06
C PHE A 367 9.94 24.95 -1.95
N TRP A 368 9.02 25.27 -1.05
CA TRP A 368 7.83 24.48 -0.77
C TRP A 368 6.60 25.18 -1.35
N LEU A 369 6.12 24.71 -2.50
CA LEU A 369 5.03 25.31 -3.27
C LEU A 369 3.73 24.55 -3.00
N GLU A 370 2.90 25.05 -2.09
CA GLU A 370 1.57 24.49 -1.82
C GLU A 370 0.54 24.99 -2.83
N GLU A 371 -0.44 24.12 -3.13
CA GLU A 371 -1.57 24.38 -4.05
C GLU A 371 -1.16 25.01 -5.38
N ALA A 372 -0.05 24.51 -5.94
CA ALA A 372 0.64 25.15 -7.06
C ALA A 372 -0.18 25.16 -8.37
N ALA A 373 -1.20 24.30 -8.48
CA ALA A 373 -2.15 24.30 -9.59
C ALA A 373 -2.87 25.65 -9.76
N ALA A 374 -3.00 26.45 -8.69
CA ALA A 374 -3.66 27.76 -8.77
C ALA A 374 -2.80 28.85 -9.43
N TYR A 375 -1.48 28.67 -9.53
CA TYR A 375 -0.56 29.74 -9.95
C TYR A 375 0.58 29.32 -10.86
N LEU A 376 0.77 28.03 -11.12
CA LEU A 376 1.68 27.50 -12.13
C LEU A 376 1.15 27.46 -13.58
N PRO A 377 -0.17 27.26 -13.85
CA PRO A 377 -0.65 27.21 -15.23
C PRO A 377 -0.29 28.46 -16.03
N GLY A 378 0.21 28.27 -17.26
CA GLY A 378 0.67 29.35 -18.15
C GLY A 378 2.11 29.83 -17.89
N SER A 379 2.86 29.15 -17.02
CA SER A 379 4.29 29.43 -16.82
C SER A 379 5.18 28.42 -17.56
N ASP A 380 5.43 28.64 -18.86
CA ASP A 380 6.46 27.90 -19.61
C ASP A 380 7.83 27.95 -18.88
N ARG A 381 8.02 29.03 -18.12
CA ARG A 381 9.17 29.27 -17.24
C ARG A 381 9.34 28.24 -16.12
N PHE A 382 8.28 27.60 -15.64
CA PHE A 382 8.41 26.62 -14.56
C PHE A 382 9.12 25.34 -15.02
N ALA A 383 8.87 24.90 -16.25
CA ALA A 383 9.62 23.79 -16.86
C ALA A 383 11.11 24.13 -17.01
N GLU A 384 11.44 25.38 -17.39
CA GLU A 384 12.82 25.88 -17.42
C GLU A 384 13.46 25.87 -16.04
N VAL A 385 12.75 26.37 -15.02
CA VAL A 385 13.21 26.34 -13.62
C VAL A 385 13.52 24.92 -13.20
N ALA A 386 12.58 23.99 -13.37
CA ALA A 386 12.76 22.61 -12.93
C ALA A 386 13.96 21.91 -13.62
N ARG A 387 14.29 22.28 -14.88
CA ARG A 387 15.50 21.82 -15.56
C ARG A 387 16.78 22.41 -14.99
N GLU A 388 16.79 23.70 -14.65
CA GLU A 388 18.00 24.46 -14.30
C GLU A 388 18.40 24.36 -12.82
N ILE A 389 17.48 23.97 -11.92
CA ILE A 389 17.76 23.93 -10.48
C ILE A 389 18.51 22.69 -10.00
N ARG A 390 18.51 21.61 -10.81
CA ARG A 390 19.26 20.40 -10.49
C ARG A 390 20.75 20.78 -10.35
N SER A 391 21.37 20.38 -9.24
CA SER A 391 22.75 20.70 -8.86
C SER A 391 23.04 22.12 -8.35
N THR A 392 22.07 23.03 -8.23
CA THR A 392 22.31 24.40 -7.70
C THR A 392 22.15 24.53 -6.18
N GLY A 393 22.02 23.39 -5.48
CA GLY A 393 21.68 23.34 -4.05
C GLY A 393 20.29 23.89 -3.74
N LEU A 394 19.37 23.77 -4.69
CA LEU A 394 17.96 24.10 -4.52
C LEU A 394 17.12 22.83 -4.60
N GLY A 395 16.18 22.66 -3.68
CA GLY A 395 15.12 21.65 -3.74
C GLY A 395 13.77 22.30 -4.06
N LEU A 396 12.92 21.58 -4.80
CA LEU A 396 11.58 22.05 -5.15
C LEU A 396 10.56 20.98 -4.79
N MET A 397 9.64 21.32 -3.89
CA MET A 397 8.52 20.47 -3.44
C MET A 397 7.23 21.12 -3.93
N VAL A 398 6.45 20.42 -4.75
CA VAL A 398 5.27 21.01 -5.41
C VAL A 398 4.05 20.19 -5.09
N SER A 399 3.11 20.79 -4.36
CA SER A 399 1.88 20.14 -3.92
C SER A 399 0.69 20.55 -4.78
N LEU A 400 -0.09 19.55 -5.21
CA LEU A 400 -1.29 19.67 -6.04
C LEU A 400 -2.44 18.88 -5.39
N GLN A 401 -3.70 19.33 -5.51
CA GLN A 401 -4.88 18.57 -5.07
C GLN A 401 -5.48 17.72 -6.17
N ARG A 402 -5.43 18.22 -7.40
CA ARG A 402 -5.90 17.53 -8.60
C ARG A 402 -4.94 17.79 -9.74
N THR A 403 -4.51 16.71 -10.37
CA THR A 403 -3.49 16.71 -11.40
C THR A 403 -4.14 16.62 -12.77
N THR A 404 -4.60 17.75 -13.29
CA THR A 404 -5.10 17.80 -14.68
C THR A 404 -3.95 18.08 -15.65
N HIS A 405 -4.04 17.57 -16.89
CA HIS A 405 -3.07 17.87 -17.96
C HIS A 405 -2.90 19.37 -18.26
N ARG A 406 -3.84 20.22 -17.83
CA ARG A 406 -3.77 21.69 -17.96
C ARG A 406 -3.01 22.36 -16.80
N GLY A 407 -2.84 21.66 -15.66
CA GLY A 407 -2.25 22.20 -14.43
C GLY A 407 -0.73 22.36 -14.48
N MET A 408 -0.03 21.45 -15.16
CA MET A 408 1.42 21.50 -15.34
C MET A 408 1.82 20.76 -16.63
N HIS A 409 2.77 21.32 -17.39
CA HIS A 409 3.21 20.76 -18.67
C HIS A 409 4.00 19.46 -18.46
N THR A 410 3.86 18.48 -19.38
CA THR A 410 4.56 17.18 -19.30
C THR A 410 6.08 17.35 -19.19
N ASP A 411 6.65 18.36 -19.85
CA ASP A 411 8.09 18.64 -19.82
C ASP A 411 8.57 19.07 -18.42
N ALA A 412 7.74 19.83 -17.69
CA ALA A 412 8.04 20.19 -16.30
C ALA A 412 7.97 18.94 -15.43
N ARG A 413 6.94 18.10 -15.62
CA ARG A 413 6.76 16.84 -14.88
C ARG A 413 7.98 15.92 -15.01
N GLN A 414 8.53 15.75 -16.22
CA GLN A 414 9.72 14.90 -16.43
C GLN A 414 10.97 15.39 -15.66
N GLN A 415 10.98 16.64 -15.18
CA GLN A 415 12.05 17.15 -14.33
C GLN A 415 11.85 16.82 -12.85
N PHE A 416 10.66 16.39 -12.43
CA PHE A 416 10.47 15.86 -11.09
C PHE A 416 11.00 14.43 -11.08
N GLY A 417 12.09 14.24 -10.33
CA GLY A 417 12.75 12.95 -10.20
C GLY A 417 12.10 12.05 -9.15
N GLY A 418 11.08 12.55 -8.43
CA GLY A 418 10.32 11.78 -7.47
C GLY A 418 8.86 12.25 -7.36
N GLY A 419 8.02 11.34 -6.88
CA GLY A 419 6.58 11.50 -6.69
C GLY A 419 6.14 11.01 -5.31
N TRP A 420 5.32 11.80 -4.63
CA TRP A 420 4.68 11.45 -3.36
C TRP A 420 3.16 11.54 -3.52
N CYS A 421 2.52 10.39 -3.71
CA CYS A 421 1.10 10.31 -4.02
C CYS A 421 0.31 9.80 -2.81
N PHE A 422 -0.49 10.68 -2.20
CA PHE A 422 -1.50 10.33 -1.21
C PHE A 422 -2.77 9.79 -1.89
N GLY A 423 -3.80 9.48 -1.11
CA GLY A 423 -5.08 9.02 -1.65
C GLY A 423 -5.66 10.00 -2.68
N VAL A 424 -6.17 9.45 -3.78
CA VAL A 424 -6.79 10.16 -4.91
C VAL A 424 -8.15 9.53 -5.22
N ASP A 425 -8.96 10.19 -6.06
CA ASP A 425 -10.27 9.67 -6.47
C ASP A 425 -10.16 8.65 -7.62
N ASP A 426 -9.27 8.91 -8.58
CA ASP A 426 -9.05 8.07 -9.76
C ASP A 426 -7.56 7.69 -9.86
N LEU A 427 -7.29 6.49 -10.39
CA LEU A 427 -5.94 6.04 -10.70
C LEU A 427 -5.25 6.95 -11.74
N ASP A 428 -6.01 7.54 -12.67
CA ASP A 428 -5.48 8.48 -13.66
C ASP A 428 -4.79 9.68 -12.99
N ASP A 429 -5.31 10.18 -11.86
CA ASP A 429 -4.67 11.27 -11.10
C ASP A 429 -3.33 10.82 -10.49
N ALA A 430 -3.21 9.55 -10.08
CA ALA A 430 -1.98 8.97 -9.55
C ALA A 430 -0.91 8.78 -10.64
N THR A 431 -1.31 8.42 -11.87
CA THR A 431 -0.40 8.34 -13.02
C THR A 431 0.23 9.68 -13.38
N TYR A 432 -0.22 10.79 -12.78
CA TYR A 432 0.41 12.10 -12.92
C TYR A 432 1.65 12.29 -12.03
N VAL A 433 1.74 11.54 -10.94
CA VAL A 433 2.82 11.69 -9.94
C VAL A 433 3.69 10.46 -9.87
N LEU A 434 3.09 9.28 -9.94
CA LEU A 434 3.81 8.01 -9.93
C LEU A 434 4.17 7.60 -11.37
N SER A 435 5.28 6.87 -11.50
CA SER A 435 5.69 6.24 -12.74
C SER A 435 4.77 5.07 -13.13
N ASP A 436 4.71 4.78 -14.43
CA ASP A 436 3.97 3.61 -14.94
C ASP A 436 4.47 2.32 -14.29
N HIS A 437 5.78 2.20 -14.04
CA HIS A 437 6.37 1.08 -13.34
C HIS A 437 5.78 0.88 -11.93
N THR A 438 5.64 1.95 -11.15
CA THR A 438 5.05 1.91 -9.81
C THR A 438 3.56 1.53 -9.86
N ILE A 439 2.81 2.06 -10.83
CA ILE A 439 1.40 1.75 -11.02
C ILE A 439 1.21 0.29 -11.44
N ASP A 440 1.95 -0.17 -12.43
CA ASP A 440 1.91 -1.55 -12.96
C ASP A 440 2.34 -2.57 -11.90
N ALA A 441 3.23 -2.19 -10.98
CA ALA A 441 3.63 -3.02 -9.84
C ALA A 441 2.53 -3.17 -8.76
N GLY A 442 1.43 -2.44 -8.88
CA GLY A 442 0.24 -2.57 -8.04
C GLY A 442 -0.03 -1.38 -7.13
N ALA A 443 0.59 -0.21 -7.35
CA ALA A 443 0.28 0.99 -6.57
C ALA A 443 -1.15 1.48 -6.87
N ARG A 444 -2.00 1.46 -5.84
CA ARG A 444 -3.44 1.78 -5.93
C ARG A 444 -3.90 2.79 -4.87
N PRO A 445 -3.50 4.09 -4.99
CA PRO A 445 -3.90 5.12 -4.04
C PRO A 445 -5.39 5.48 -4.13
N ASP A 446 -6.03 5.19 -5.27
CA ASP A 446 -7.48 5.32 -5.53
C ASP A 446 -8.32 4.39 -4.64
N VAL A 447 -7.77 3.22 -4.29
CA VAL A 447 -8.48 2.21 -3.49
C VAL A 447 -8.75 2.69 -2.06
N TRP A 448 -7.91 3.56 -1.48
CA TRP A 448 -8.18 4.12 -0.16
C TRP A 448 -8.69 5.56 -0.16
N GLY A 449 -8.33 6.40 -1.14
CA GLY A 449 -8.79 7.79 -1.20
C GLY A 449 -8.64 8.52 0.15
N THR A 450 -9.74 9.08 0.67
CA THR A 450 -9.76 9.71 2.01
C THR A 450 -10.00 8.76 3.17
N ARG A 451 -10.35 7.49 2.93
CA ARG A 451 -10.69 6.51 3.99
C ARG A 451 -9.50 6.16 4.87
N LYS A 452 -8.27 6.33 4.37
CA LYS A 452 -7.02 6.12 5.13
C LYS A 452 -6.10 7.34 5.05
N PRO A 453 -6.40 8.43 5.80
CA PRO A 453 -5.57 9.62 5.76
C PRO A 453 -4.11 9.32 6.15
N GLY A 454 -3.18 9.89 5.38
CA GLY A 454 -1.74 9.71 5.51
C GLY A 454 -1.19 8.54 4.69
N CYS A 455 -2.03 7.62 4.20
CA CYS A 455 -1.58 6.54 3.31
C CYS A 455 -1.16 7.10 1.95
N SER A 456 0.03 6.73 1.50
CA SER A 456 0.66 7.24 0.29
C SER A 456 1.66 6.24 -0.31
N TYR A 457 2.10 6.53 -1.52
CA TYR A 457 3.27 5.94 -2.17
C TYR A 457 4.34 7.01 -2.38
N LEU A 458 5.61 6.62 -2.29
CA LEU A 458 6.74 7.53 -2.42
C LEU A 458 7.82 6.88 -3.28
N GLU A 459 7.98 7.40 -4.50
CA GLU A 459 9.08 7.11 -5.40
C GLU A 459 10.03 8.31 -5.43
N ALA A 460 11.33 8.08 -5.23
CA ALA A 460 12.33 9.13 -5.28
C ALA A 460 13.74 8.54 -5.44
N PRO A 461 14.72 9.32 -5.95
CA PRO A 461 16.11 8.89 -6.03
C PRO A 461 16.65 8.48 -4.66
N GLY A 462 17.33 7.34 -4.60
CA GLY A 462 17.87 6.76 -3.37
C GLY A 462 16.89 5.90 -2.57
N ILE A 463 15.61 5.84 -2.97
CA ILE A 463 14.68 4.82 -2.47
C ILE A 463 14.80 3.60 -3.39
N PRO A 464 15.13 2.42 -2.86
CA PRO A 464 15.11 1.17 -3.64
C PRO A 464 13.77 0.96 -4.37
N GLU A 465 13.81 0.53 -5.63
CA GLU A 465 12.64 0.43 -6.52
C GLU A 465 11.58 -0.54 -5.97
N GLU A 466 12.00 -1.57 -5.24
CA GLU A 466 11.09 -2.50 -4.57
C GLU A 466 10.16 -1.83 -3.55
N TYR A 467 10.50 -0.62 -3.10
CA TYR A 467 9.70 0.15 -2.15
C TYR A 467 8.77 1.17 -2.81
N TRP A 468 8.88 1.43 -4.12
CA TRP A 468 8.08 2.48 -4.77
C TRP A 468 6.59 2.12 -4.79
N ALA A 469 6.26 0.87 -5.12
CA ALA A 469 4.91 0.34 -5.07
C ALA A 469 4.51 -0.18 -3.68
N MET A 470 5.35 -0.01 -2.65
CA MET A 470 5.02 -0.39 -1.29
C MET A 470 4.24 0.73 -0.60
N PRO A 471 3.01 0.47 -0.10
CA PRO A 471 2.27 1.46 0.66
C PRO A 471 3.08 1.93 1.89
N MET A 472 2.98 3.23 2.16
CA MET A 472 3.45 3.83 3.39
C MET A 472 2.34 4.67 4.02
N ARG A 473 2.47 4.98 5.31
CA ARG A 473 1.63 5.95 5.99
C ARG A 473 2.51 6.97 6.68
N THR A 474 2.21 8.25 6.46
CA THR A 474 2.90 9.33 7.19
C THR A 474 2.65 9.20 8.68
N PHE A 475 3.58 9.71 9.49
CA PHE A 475 3.31 9.86 10.91
C PHE A 475 2.10 10.77 11.16
N ASP A 476 1.49 10.62 12.33
CA ASP A 476 0.35 11.39 12.79
C ASP A 476 0.80 12.42 13.84
N ALA A 477 0.44 13.68 13.64
CA ALA A 477 0.84 14.77 14.53
C ALA A 477 -0.29 15.80 14.69
N ALA A 478 -0.62 16.11 15.94
CA ALA A 478 -1.47 17.26 16.27
C ALA A 478 -0.72 18.58 16.00
N ASP A 479 -1.45 19.68 15.81
CA ASP A 479 -0.85 20.98 15.46
C ASP A 479 0.08 21.52 16.54
N ASP A 480 -0.20 21.28 17.81
CA ASP A 480 0.67 21.66 18.93
C ASP A 480 2.00 20.89 18.93
N VAL A 481 1.98 19.62 18.48
CA VAL A 481 3.20 18.82 18.31
C VAL A 481 4.03 19.36 17.15
N LEU A 482 3.40 19.70 16.03
CA LEU A 482 4.07 20.32 14.88
C LEU A 482 4.68 21.68 15.23
N LYS A 483 3.95 22.52 15.98
CA LYS A 483 4.45 23.81 16.45
C LYS A 483 5.67 23.65 17.36
N ARG A 484 5.63 22.71 18.32
CA ARG A 484 6.79 22.39 19.16
C ARG A 484 7.97 21.89 18.34
N GLY A 485 7.73 21.05 17.33
CA GLY A 485 8.77 20.65 16.38
C GLY A 485 9.40 21.85 15.65
N ALA A 486 8.57 22.81 15.25
CA ALA A 486 9.01 24.01 14.56
C ALA A 486 9.83 24.93 15.47
N GLU A 487 9.48 25.00 16.76
CA GLU A 487 10.24 25.73 17.79
C GLU A 487 11.60 25.09 18.09
N MET A 488 11.76 23.78 17.83
CA MET A 488 13.05 23.09 17.93
C MET A 488 13.97 23.38 16.73
N ALA A 489 13.44 23.88 15.63
CA ALA A 489 14.24 24.32 14.50
C ALA A 489 14.93 25.65 14.84
N VAL A 490 16.20 25.77 14.49
CA VAL A 490 16.88 27.07 14.40
C VAL A 490 16.99 27.36 12.92
N PRO A 491 16.08 28.17 12.33
CA PRO A 491 16.01 28.32 10.88
C PRO A 491 17.36 28.82 10.33
N THR A 492 17.96 28.03 9.45
CA THR A 492 19.17 28.45 8.75
C THR A 492 18.82 29.63 7.85
N ALA A 493 19.56 30.73 8.00
CA ALA A 493 19.37 31.89 7.15
C ALA A 493 19.66 31.56 5.69
N VAL A 494 18.87 32.12 4.78
CA VAL A 494 19.16 32.10 3.34
C VAL A 494 20.48 32.84 3.09
N ASP A 495 21.31 32.35 2.16
CA ASP A 495 22.56 33.02 1.84
C ASP A 495 22.31 34.45 1.29
N ALA A 496 23.23 35.37 1.55
CA ALA A 496 23.02 36.79 1.32
C ALA A 496 22.70 37.15 -0.15
N GLY A 497 23.30 36.44 -1.11
CA GLY A 497 23.05 36.70 -2.53
C GLY A 497 21.68 36.22 -2.96
N THR A 498 21.28 35.03 -2.52
CA THR A 498 19.92 34.51 -2.75
C THR A 498 18.88 35.37 -2.03
N ALA A 499 19.14 35.79 -0.79
CA ALA A 499 18.25 36.68 -0.04
C ALA A 499 18.04 38.02 -0.77
N LYS A 500 19.08 38.59 -1.39
CA LYS A 500 18.97 39.80 -2.21
C LYS A 500 18.12 39.59 -3.47
N ILE A 501 18.20 38.41 -4.10
CA ILE A 501 17.43 38.07 -5.30
C ILE A 501 15.96 37.86 -4.97
N LEU A 502 15.68 37.17 -3.86
CA LEU A 502 14.33 36.93 -3.37
C LEU A 502 13.69 38.23 -2.85
N GLY A 503 14.49 39.10 -2.23
CA GLY A 503 14.18 40.49 -1.97
C GLY A 503 12.84 40.71 -1.27
N ASP A 504 12.01 41.54 -1.90
CA ASP A 504 10.68 41.99 -1.49
C ASP A 504 9.55 40.96 -1.72
N VAL A 505 9.86 39.81 -2.33
CA VAL A 505 8.86 38.78 -2.60
C VAL A 505 8.47 38.01 -1.34
N LEU A 506 9.40 37.92 -0.37
CA LEU A 506 9.13 37.26 0.90
C LEU A 506 8.28 38.17 1.79
N ASP A 507 7.29 37.58 2.45
CA ASP A 507 6.48 38.27 3.44
C ASP A 507 7.37 38.82 4.56
N ALA A 508 7.05 40.00 5.09
CA ALA A 508 7.76 40.56 6.22
C ALA A 508 7.74 39.56 7.40
N PRO A 509 8.86 39.38 8.13
CA PRO A 509 8.90 38.47 9.25
C PRO A 509 7.82 38.87 10.27
N THR A 510 6.84 37.99 10.46
CA THR A 510 5.85 38.15 11.52
C THR A 510 6.59 37.88 12.83
N THR A 511 6.82 38.92 13.62
CA THR A 511 7.52 38.83 14.90
C THR A 511 6.76 37.91 15.86
N SER A 512 7.04 36.61 15.82
CA SER A 512 6.59 35.68 16.85
C SER A 512 7.59 35.75 17.99
N THR A 513 7.13 36.18 19.16
CA THR A 513 7.92 36.24 20.40
C THR A 513 8.42 34.85 20.76
N ALA A 514 9.68 34.56 20.45
CA ALA A 514 10.34 33.33 20.87
C ALA A 514 10.41 33.28 22.39
N VAL A 515 9.70 32.32 23.00
CA VAL A 515 9.95 31.92 24.38
C VAL A 515 11.22 31.06 24.36
N VAL A 516 12.27 31.54 25.02
CA VAL A 516 13.54 30.81 25.15
C VAL A 516 13.29 29.55 25.99
N ALA A 517 13.19 28.38 25.33
CA ALA A 517 13.13 27.10 26.01
C ALA A 517 14.56 26.60 26.35
N ALA A 518 14.72 26.11 27.59
CA ALA A 518 15.95 25.56 28.12
C ALA A 518 16.41 24.29 27.35
N PRO A 519 17.71 23.95 27.35
CA PRO A 519 18.25 22.87 26.53
C PRO A 519 17.71 21.50 27.00
N VAL A 520 17.05 20.78 26.09
CA VAL A 520 16.64 19.39 26.31
C VAL A 520 17.60 18.47 25.56
N THR A 521 18.21 17.54 26.28
CA THR A 521 19.16 16.54 25.79
C THR A 521 18.48 15.62 24.77
N ALA A 522 19.07 15.50 23.56
CA ALA A 522 18.59 14.62 22.50
C ALA A 522 18.58 13.15 22.95
N VAL A 523 17.41 12.51 22.91
CA VAL A 523 17.27 11.05 23.05
C VAL A 523 17.13 10.48 21.65
N VAL A 524 18.05 9.58 21.27
CA VAL A 524 17.91 8.73 20.07
C VAL A 524 16.87 7.66 20.38
N PRO A 525 15.69 7.61 19.72
CA PRO A 525 14.72 6.57 20.01
C PRO A 525 15.08 5.30 19.23
N THR A 526 15.39 4.24 19.96
CA THR A 526 15.22 2.87 19.47
C THR A 526 13.72 2.61 19.38
N VAL A 527 13.18 2.45 18.17
CA VAL A 527 11.79 2.03 17.95
C VAL A 527 11.62 0.63 18.54
N GLN A 528 11.03 0.53 19.72
CA GLN A 528 10.55 -0.74 20.27
C GLN A 528 9.11 -0.96 19.80
N ILE A 529 8.93 -1.91 18.88
CA ILE A 529 7.62 -2.45 18.54
C ILE A 529 7.08 -3.16 19.80
N PRO A 530 5.86 -2.84 20.29
CA PRO A 530 5.30 -3.54 21.44
C PRO A 530 5.13 -5.03 21.11
N ARG A 531 5.94 -5.88 21.75
CA ARG A 531 5.59 -7.29 21.92
C ARG A 531 4.41 -7.32 22.87
N GLN A 532 3.25 -7.76 22.37
CA GLN A 532 2.11 -8.14 23.21
C GLN A 532 2.61 -9.05 24.35
N ARG A 533 2.49 -8.56 25.59
CA ARG A 533 2.45 -9.39 26.78
C ARG A 533 1.03 -9.36 27.31
N ASP A 534 0.62 -10.53 27.74
CA ASP A 534 -0.72 -10.87 28.17
C ASP A 534 -1.20 -10.01 29.35
N SER A 535 -2.51 -9.77 29.31
CA SER A 535 -3.43 -9.27 30.33
C SER A 535 -2.94 -9.22 31.78
N GLU A 536 -3.00 -8.02 32.38
CA GLU A 536 -3.34 -7.85 33.80
C GLU A 536 -4.27 -6.64 33.96
N THR A 537 -5.42 -6.91 34.56
CA THR A 537 -6.48 -5.97 34.96
C THR A 537 -5.98 -5.00 36.04
N ALA A 538 -6.06 -3.70 35.77
CA ALA A 538 -6.07 -2.67 36.81
C ALA A 538 -6.94 -1.49 36.37
N SER A 539 -8.10 -1.35 37.01
CA SER A 539 -8.98 -0.19 36.94
C SER A 539 -8.34 1.00 37.65
N VAL A 540 -8.14 2.11 36.96
CA VAL A 540 -7.79 3.40 37.55
C VAL A 540 -8.90 4.39 37.24
N ASP A 541 -9.56 4.84 38.29
CA ASP A 541 -10.57 5.90 38.30
C ASP A 541 -9.91 7.25 37.97
N VAL A 542 -10.38 7.95 36.94
CA VAL A 542 -9.97 9.32 36.62
C VAL A 542 -11.20 10.23 36.69
N PRO A 543 -11.19 11.29 37.51
CA PRO A 543 -12.33 12.20 37.65
C PRO A 543 -12.67 12.92 36.33
N ASN A 544 -13.95 12.87 35.94
CA ASN A 544 -14.50 13.58 34.79
C ASN A 544 -14.64 15.10 35.09
N PRO A 545 -13.95 16.00 34.37
CA PRO A 545 -14.03 17.44 34.61
C PRO A 545 -15.08 18.17 33.74
N PHE A 546 -16.00 17.47 33.06
CA PHE A 546 -17.08 18.09 32.29
C PHE A 546 -18.45 17.93 32.97
N THR A 547 -18.70 18.78 33.97
CA THR A 547 -20.06 19.17 34.37
C THR A 547 -20.17 20.69 34.26
N GLY A 548 -20.46 21.16 33.04
CA GLY A 548 -20.83 22.53 32.72
C GLY A 548 -21.78 22.49 31.52
N SER A 549 -22.98 23.04 31.70
CA SER A 549 -24.12 22.95 30.79
C SER A 549 -23.89 23.63 29.44
N ILE A 550 -24.32 22.96 28.37
CA ILE A 550 -24.31 23.39 26.97
C ILE A 550 -25.56 24.26 26.72
N ASP A 551 -25.60 25.48 27.25
CA ASP A 551 -26.74 26.39 27.01
C ASP A 551 -26.37 27.89 26.91
N GLU A 552 -25.08 28.27 26.89
CA GLU A 552 -24.66 29.69 26.94
C GLU A 552 -23.80 30.19 25.76
N LEU A 553 -23.80 29.50 24.60
CA LEU A 553 -23.08 29.99 23.41
C LEU A 553 -23.92 30.00 22.12
N ALA A 554 -25.21 30.27 22.24
CA ALA A 554 -26.13 30.41 21.11
C ALA A 554 -26.88 31.77 21.17
N SER A 555 -26.16 32.86 21.01
CA SER A 555 -26.72 34.14 20.60
C SER A 555 -25.64 34.98 19.92
N ASP A 556 -25.98 35.54 18.76
CA ASP A 556 -25.22 36.51 17.95
C ASP A 556 -24.44 35.95 16.76
N ILE A 557 -25.16 35.39 15.78
CA ILE A 557 -24.90 35.66 14.35
C ILE A 557 -26.26 35.69 13.63
N ASP A 558 -26.72 36.90 13.28
CA ASP A 558 -27.83 37.14 12.35
C ASP A 558 -27.44 36.72 10.94
N GLY A 559 -28.38 36.08 10.24
CA GLY A 559 -28.25 35.63 8.85
C GLY A 559 -28.49 36.72 7.82
N ASP A 560 -27.95 36.52 6.63
CA ASP A 560 -28.74 36.20 5.44
C ASP A 560 -27.82 35.83 4.25
N ASP A 561 -28.32 34.93 3.39
CA ASP A 561 -27.82 34.49 2.08
C ASP A 561 -26.73 33.40 2.02
N LEU A 562 -27.11 32.13 2.26
CA LEU A 562 -26.56 30.96 1.54
C LEU A 562 -27.63 29.87 1.36
N ASP A 563 -28.14 29.75 0.13
CA ASP A 563 -29.07 28.69 -0.29
C ASP A 563 -28.42 27.29 -0.33
N GLU A 564 -29.13 26.38 0.34
CA GLU A 564 -29.44 24.97 0.03
C GLU A 564 -28.51 24.15 -0.90
N HIS A 565 -27.62 23.37 -0.27
CA HIS A 565 -27.53 21.90 -0.44
C HIS A 565 -26.48 21.34 0.54
N ALA A 566 -26.78 21.44 1.84
CA ALA A 566 -26.07 20.70 2.87
C ALA A 566 -26.78 19.35 3.09
N MET A 567 -26.17 18.25 2.63
CA MET A 567 -26.58 16.93 3.13
C MET A 567 -26.13 16.82 4.59
N THR A 568 -27.10 16.88 5.49
CA THR A 568 -26.92 16.63 6.92
C THR A 568 -26.50 15.18 7.15
N MET A 569 -25.33 15.00 7.78
CA MET A 569 -24.88 13.70 8.27
C MET A 569 -25.75 13.31 9.47
N PRO A 570 -26.32 12.09 9.52
CA PRO A 570 -27.01 11.62 10.72
C PRO A 570 -26.00 11.40 11.85
N SER A 571 -26.31 11.97 13.02
CA SER A 571 -25.58 11.76 14.25
C SER A 571 -25.94 10.40 14.85
N ASN A 572 -24.91 9.55 15.03
CA ASN A 572 -24.87 8.24 15.71
C ASN A 572 -25.01 7.01 14.78
N PRO A 573 -24.19 5.94 14.95
CA PRO A 573 -24.17 4.80 14.05
C PRO A 573 -25.42 3.95 14.28
N GLU A 574 -26.08 3.56 13.20
CA GLU A 574 -27.19 2.61 13.29
C GLU A 574 -26.70 1.28 13.92
N PRO A 575 -27.30 0.83 15.04
CA PRO A 575 -27.15 -0.53 15.51
C PRO A 575 -27.97 -1.43 14.58
N GLY A 576 -27.35 -2.45 13.96
CA GLY A 576 -28.08 -3.43 13.13
C GLY A 576 -27.38 -3.94 11.87
N PHE A 577 -26.13 -3.55 11.57
CA PHE A 577 -25.42 -3.92 10.32
C PHE A 577 -25.23 -5.45 10.10
N LEU A 578 -25.59 -6.30 11.06
CA LEU A 578 -25.53 -7.76 10.93
C LEU A 578 -26.85 -8.49 11.26
N ASP A 579 -27.95 -7.78 11.53
CA ASP A 579 -29.20 -8.43 11.96
C ASP A 579 -30.13 -8.82 10.78
N ASP A 580 -29.89 -8.28 9.58
CA ASP A 580 -30.68 -8.58 8.36
C ASP A 580 -30.03 -9.58 7.39
N VAL A 581 -28.88 -10.17 7.76
CA VAL A 581 -28.26 -11.23 6.94
C VAL A 581 -28.77 -12.58 7.44
N ASP A 582 -29.73 -13.16 6.70
CA ASP A 582 -30.14 -14.54 6.91
C ASP A 582 -28.99 -15.49 6.52
N THR A 583 -28.14 -15.79 7.49
CA THR A 583 -27.04 -16.77 7.39
C THR A 583 -27.50 -18.21 7.14
N SER A 584 -28.82 -18.46 7.11
CA SER A 584 -29.42 -19.77 6.82
C SER A 584 -30.12 -19.87 5.46
N ALA A 585 -30.13 -18.82 4.65
CA ALA A 585 -30.67 -18.87 3.30
C ALA A 585 -29.82 -19.78 2.39
N GLU A 586 -30.45 -20.79 1.78
CA GLU A 586 -29.81 -21.65 0.78
C GLU A 586 -29.39 -20.81 -0.43
N ILE A 587 -28.08 -20.87 -0.74
CA ILE A 587 -27.47 -20.28 -1.93
C ILE A 587 -28.18 -20.88 -3.16
N PRO A 588 -28.65 -20.07 -4.13
CA PRO A 588 -29.23 -20.60 -5.36
C PRO A 588 -28.23 -21.56 -6.01
N ALA A 589 -28.66 -22.78 -6.33
CA ALA A 589 -27.86 -23.71 -7.10
C ALA A 589 -27.67 -23.13 -8.51
N ASP A 590 -26.42 -22.83 -8.86
CA ASP A 590 -26.02 -22.40 -10.20
C ASP A 590 -26.30 -23.55 -11.20
N ASP A 591 -27.46 -23.51 -11.85
CA ASP A 591 -27.86 -24.40 -12.95
C ASP A 591 -27.65 -23.75 -14.33
N GLU A 592 -26.72 -22.81 -14.44
CA GLU A 592 -26.19 -22.37 -15.73
C GLU A 592 -24.69 -22.59 -15.80
N ASP A 593 -24.28 -23.54 -16.65
CA ASP A 593 -22.94 -23.65 -17.19
C ASP A 593 -22.48 -22.26 -17.67
N LEU A 594 -21.70 -21.57 -16.83
CA LEU A 594 -20.89 -20.42 -17.20
C LEU A 594 -19.78 -20.91 -18.15
N THR A 595 -20.20 -21.20 -19.38
CA THR A 595 -19.31 -21.35 -20.52
C THR A 595 -18.70 -19.98 -20.79
N LEU A 596 -17.50 -19.79 -20.24
CA LEU A 596 -16.59 -18.71 -20.59
C LEU A 596 -16.43 -18.66 -22.11
N ALA A 597 -17.04 -17.65 -22.74
CA ALA A 597 -16.66 -17.23 -24.08
C ALA A 597 -15.15 -16.94 -24.07
N ALA A 598 -14.41 -17.71 -24.85
CA ALA A 598 -12.95 -17.71 -24.94
C ALA A 598 -12.39 -16.31 -25.26
N SER A 599 -12.22 -15.48 -24.24
CA SER A 599 -11.53 -14.20 -24.33
C SER A 599 -10.05 -14.45 -24.07
N GLY A 600 -9.36 -15.03 -25.04
CA GLY A 600 -7.97 -15.45 -24.85
C GLY A 600 -7.23 -15.89 -26.10
N VAL A 601 -7.75 -15.58 -27.28
CA VAL A 601 -6.96 -15.45 -28.51
C VAL A 601 -7.17 -14.00 -28.95
N ARG A 602 -6.14 -13.15 -28.84
CA ARG A 602 -6.15 -11.92 -29.64
C ARG A 602 -6.29 -12.39 -31.08
N SER A 603 -7.41 -12.09 -31.74
CA SER A 603 -7.46 -12.12 -33.19
C SER A 603 -6.21 -11.37 -33.69
N PRO A 604 -5.43 -11.91 -34.62
CA PRO A 604 -4.23 -11.24 -35.10
C PRO A 604 -4.63 -9.82 -35.49
N ALA A 605 -3.95 -8.83 -34.89
CA ALA A 605 -4.26 -7.43 -35.14
C ALA A 605 -4.28 -7.21 -36.65
N LEU A 606 -5.38 -6.64 -37.18
CA LEU A 606 -5.51 -6.34 -38.60
C LEU A 606 -4.26 -5.58 -39.06
N SER A 607 -3.79 -5.88 -40.28
CA SER A 607 -2.66 -5.15 -40.85
C SER A 607 -2.93 -3.64 -40.78
N PRO A 608 -1.91 -2.77 -40.68
CA PRO A 608 -2.14 -1.33 -40.54
C PRO A 608 -3.08 -0.75 -41.59
N ARG A 609 -3.03 -1.31 -42.82
CA ARG A 609 -3.90 -0.93 -43.94
C ARG A 609 -5.35 -1.40 -43.75
N ASP A 610 -5.55 -2.62 -43.25
CA ASP A 610 -6.89 -3.18 -43.04
C ASP A 610 -7.58 -2.57 -41.81
N ALA A 611 -6.80 -2.22 -40.79
CA ALA A 611 -7.29 -1.49 -39.61
C ALA A 611 -7.76 -0.08 -39.98
N GLU A 612 -7.01 0.61 -40.86
CA GLU A 612 -7.39 1.91 -41.39
C GLU A 612 -8.63 1.83 -42.27
N ALA A 613 -8.73 0.83 -43.16
CA ALA A 613 -9.92 0.60 -43.96
C ALA A 613 -11.17 0.31 -43.11
N ALA A 614 -11.03 -0.47 -42.04
CA ALA A 614 -12.11 -0.75 -41.10
C ALA A 614 -12.56 0.50 -40.32
N LEU A 615 -11.62 1.36 -39.92
CA LEU A 615 -11.92 2.64 -39.28
C LEU A 615 -12.65 3.60 -40.23
N VAL A 616 -12.15 3.76 -41.46
CA VAL A 616 -12.79 4.63 -42.48
C VAL A 616 -14.19 4.13 -42.82
N LYS A 617 -14.37 2.81 -42.97
CA LYS A 617 -15.69 2.22 -43.21
C LYS A 617 -16.68 2.56 -42.10
N HIS A 618 -16.27 2.40 -40.85
CA HIS A 618 -17.14 2.69 -39.69
C HIS A 618 -17.47 4.18 -39.56
N LEU A 619 -16.51 5.07 -39.83
CA LEU A 619 -16.74 6.52 -39.82
C LEU A 619 -17.71 6.95 -40.93
N ASN A 620 -17.61 6.34 -42.12
CA ASN A 620 -18.55 6.58 -43.21
C ASN A 620 -19.95 6.01 -42.92
N GLU A 621 -20.05 4.85 -42.25
CA GLU A 621 -21.34 4.30 -41.79
C GLU A 621 -22.02 5.23 -40.76
N LEU A 622 -21.26 5.83 -39.84
CA LEU A 622 -21.78 6.82 -38.89
C LEU A 622 -22.25 8.11 -39.57
N PHE A 623 -21.54 8.55 -40.61
CA PHE A 623 -21.96 9.68 -41.44
C PHE A 623 -23.25 9.36 -42.21
N ASP A 624 -23.31 8.19 -42.87
CA ASP A 624 -24.45 7.76 -43.70
C ASP A 624 -25.72 7.49 -42.86
N THR A 625 -25.58 7.16 -41.57
CA THR A 625 -26.70 6.93 -40.63
C THR A 625 -27.18 8.19 -39.90
N GLY A 626 -26.60 9.36 -40.20
CA GLY A 626 -27.04 10.64 -39.63
C GLY A 626 -26.59 10.88 -38.19
N HIS A 627 -25.50 10.24 -37.75
CA HIS A 627 -24.89 10.47 -36.45
C HIS A 627 -23.55 11.20 -36.61
N PRO A 628 -23.53 12.54 -36.71
CA PRO A 628 -22.33 13.29 -37.07
C PRO A 628 -21.26 13.30 -35.96
N HIS A 629 -21.56 12.84 -34.74
CA HIS A 629 -20.60 12.88 -33.62
C HIS A 629 -19.98 11.51 -33.30
N VAL A 630 -18.64 11.50 -33.31
CA VAL A 630 -17.77 10.38 -32.95
C VAL A 630 -17.17 10.65 -31.58
N SER A 631 -17.40 9.76 -30.61
CA SER A 631 -16.85 9.85 -29.26
C SER A 631 -16.05 8.58 -28.87
N PRO A 632 -15.17 8.66 -27.84
CA PRO A 632 -14.37 7.51 -27.42
C PRO A 632 -15.22 6.30 -26.98
N ALA A 633 -16.42 6.54 -26.45
CA ALA A 633 -17.36 5.51 -26.05
C ALA A 633 -17.89 4.72 -27.26
N LYS A 634 -18.23 5.41 -28.37
CA LYS A 634 -18.71 4.77 -29.61
C LYS A 634 -17.61 3.96 -30.31
N LEU A 635 -16.35 4.37 -30.18
CA LEU A 635 -15.21 3.65 -30.74
C LEU A 635 -14.70 2.49 -29.87
N ALA A 636 -15.25 2.31 -28.66
CA ALA A 636 -14.79 1.28 -27.73
C ALA A 636 -15.06 -0.16 -28.24
N GLU A 637 -16.15 -0.37 -28.99
CA GLU A 637 -16.47 -1.65 -29.62
C GLU A 637 -15.59 -1.93 -30.84
N LEU A 638 -15.43 -0.93 -31.72
CA LEU A 638 -14.55 -1.02 -32.88
C LEU A 638 -13.09 -1.28 -32.47
N ARG A 639 -12.62 -0.63 -31.39
CA ARG A 639 -11.28 -0.83 -30.83
C ARG A 639 -11.04 -2.26 -30.36
N ARG A 640 -12.06 -2.91 -29.77
CA ARG A 640 -12.00 -4.31 -29.38
C ARG A 640 -11.91 -5.25 -30.59
N GLY A 641 -12.56 -4.93 -31.70
CA GLY A 641 -12.51 -5.71 -32.94
C GLY A 641 -11.23 -5.54 -33.77
N ILE A 642 -10.64 -4.35 -33.80
CA ILE A 642 -9.46 -4.04 -34.63
C ILE A 642 -8.13 -4.40 -33.95
N GLY A 643 -8.10 -4.46 -32.61
CA GLY A 643 -6.93 -4.87 -31.84
C GLY A 643 -5.78 -3.85 -31.84
N ARG A 644 -6.06 -2.57 -32.09
CA ARG A 644 -5.07 -1.46 -32.09
C ARG A 644 -5.20 -0.59 -30.84
N SER A 645 -4.10 0.03 -30.42
CA SER A 645 -4.05 0.87 -29.21
C SER A 645 -4.89 2.13 -29.35
N ARG A 646 -5.36 2.69 -28.23
CA ARG A 646 -6.12 3.96 -28.19
C ARG A 646 -5.35 5.09 -28.87
N THR A 647 -4.04 5.14 -28.67
CA THR A 647 -3.12 6.12 -29.28
C THR A 647 -3.12 6.07 -30.81
N TRP A 648 -3.26 4.88 -31.41
CA TRP A 648 -3.34 4.73 -32.87
C TRP A 648 -4.65 5.34 -33.42
N PHE A 649 -5.78 5.11 -32.74
CA PHE A 649 -7.06 5.71 -33.12
C PHE A 649 -7.04 7.23 -32.94
N SER A 650 -6.54 7.74 -31.81
CA SER A 650 -6.43 9.18 -31.58
C SER A 650 -5.56 9.89 -32.62
N ARG A 651 -4.45 9.26 -33.04
CA ARG A 651 -3.59 9.80 -34.10
C ARG A 651 -4.30 9.82 -35.45
N LYS A 652 -4.99 8.74 -35.84
CA LYS A 652 -5.73 8.68 -37.11
C LYS A 652 -6.91 9.65 -37.16
N LEU A 653 -7.61 9.86 -36.04
CA LEU A 653 -8.66 10.88 -35.96
C LEU A 653 -8.07 12.29 -36.09
N ALA A 654 -6.89 12.55 -35.53
CA ALA A 654 -6.16 13.80 -35.75
C ALA A 654 -5.75 13.96 -37.22
N ASP A 655 -5.20 12.91 -37.86
CA ASP A 655 -4.84 12.92 -39.28
C ASP A 655 -6.06 13.24 -40.18
N PHE A 656 -7.25 12.69 -39.86
CA PHE A 656 -8.49 12.99 -40.59
C PHE A 656 -9.06 14.38 -40.28
N ALA A 657 -8.80 14.92 -39.08
CA ALA A 657 -9.15 16.30 -38.75
C ALA A 657 -8.26 17.29 -39.51
N ASP A 658 -6.96 17.02 -39.59
CA ASP A 658 -5.99 17.80 -40.35
C ASP A 658 -6.29 17.76 -41.86
N ALA A 659 -6.83 16.64 -42.36
CA ALA A 659 -7.32 16.49 -43.73
C ALA A 659 -8.69 17.16 -43.99
N GLY A 660 -9.32 17.78 -42.98
CA GLY A 660 -10.58 18.51 -43.09
C GLY A 660 -11.84 17.65 -43.16
N ALA A 661 -11.76 16.34 -42.87
CA ALA A 661 -12.92 15.45 -42.85
C ALA A 661 -13.63 15.40 -41.48
N LEU A 662 -12.91 15.78 -40.41
CA LEU A 662 -13.42 15.84 -39.04
C LEU A 662 -13.17 17.23 -38.43
N ASN A 663 -14.13 17.76 -37.68
CA ASN A 663 -13.94 18.95 -36.85
C ASN A 663 -13.86 18.55 -35.37
N PRO A 664 -12.85 18.99 -34.60
CA PRO A 664 -12.83 18.78 -33.16
C PRO A 664 -13.95 19.59 -32.51
N THR A 665 -14.74 18.95 -31.67
CA THR A 665 -15.71 19.65 -30.80
C THR A 665 -14.99 20.14 -29.54
N GLY A 666 -15.54 21.13 -28.83
CA GLY A 666 -14.94 21.67 -27.59
C GLY A 666 -14.79 20.65 -26.44
N GLU A 667 -15.29 19.41 -26.63
CA GLU A 667 -15.17 18.30 -25.70
C GLU A 667 -14.03 17.33 -26.09
N SER A 668 -13.24 16.91 -25.09
CA SER A 668 -12.03 16.13 -25.30
C SER A 668 -12.31 14.77 -25.96
N GLY A 669 -11.80 14.58 -27.18
CA GLY A 669 -11.90 13.33 -27.92
C GLY A 669 -13.19 13.13 -28.71
N THR A 670 -14.06 14.15 -28.77
CA THR A 670 -15.29 14.12 -29.58
C THR A 670 -15.08 14.91 -30.88
N TYR A 671 -15.38 14.29 -32.02
CA TYR A 671 -15.23 14.87 -33.35
C TYR A 671 -16.57 14.90 -34.09
N GLU A 672 -16.80 15.93 -34.89
CA GLU A 672 -17.92 16.03 -35.82
C GLU A 672 -17.47 15.64 -37.24
N LEU A 673 -18.19 14.71 -37.87
CA LEU A 673 -17.98 14.26 -39.25
C LEU A 673 -18.58 15.28 -40.21
N VAL A 674 -17.73 15.99 -40.95
CA VAL A 674 -18.13 17.08 -41.85
C VAL A 674 -18.21 16.62 -43.30
N ALA A 675 -17.46 15.59 -43.67
CA ALA A 675 -17.45 15.02 -45.00
C ALA A 675 -17.17 13.51 -44.97
N ARG A 676 -17.55 12.81 -46.04
CA ARG A 676 -17.24 11.40 -46.25
C ARG A 676 -15.73 11.22 -46.46
N ILE A 677 -15.11 10.30 -45.74
CA ILE A 677 -13.68 10.05 -45.82
C ILE A 677 -13.40 9.14 -47.03
N THR A 678 -12.57 9.62 -47.96
CA THR A 678 -12.14 8.85 -49.15
C THR A 678 -10.72 8.33 -48.95
N THR A 679 -10.53 7.02 -49.06
CA THR A 679 -9.21 6.38 -48.93
C THR A 679 -8.37 6.59 -50.20
N THR A 680 -7.13 7.05 -50.06
CA THR A 680 -6.08 6.93 -51.10
C THR A 680 -5.42 5.57 -51.09
#